data_AF-A0A3R7K2D8-F1
#
_entry.id   AF-A0A3R7K2D8-F1
#
_cell.length_a   1.000
_cell.length_b   1.000
_cell.length_c   1.000
_cell.angle_alpha   90.00
_cell.angle_beta   90.00
_cell.angle_gamma   90.00
#
_symmetry.space_group_name_H-M   'P 1'
#
loop_
_entity.id
_entity.type
_entity.pdbx_description
1 polymer ?
#
loop_
_entity_poly.entity_id
_entity_poly.type
_entity_poly.pdbx_seq_one_letter_code
_entity_poly.pdbx_strand_id
1 'polypeptide(L)'
;MMSTADAPAGSRLKFKEYSPHFEVSFWYELERRKLHEWRLQEPVVPLTLFCTVNTAFSNTPANIVSVRRESLDNDAAAITAGMPQGPPTSIDTASTATAPLSIPMFVSGELQNFNTFEQLCHLPRREVLWRVLKDRLLIPLLYGYRSENIKEDEDHEAAETPIDKVWEGMNFALAAMFTYADLKSHRFHYMMAFPVLDLGSPVYVKHRVKGGYAALAIDHGNLYFPSRTDVDRIHAHLLDRLQRHPERGPNPFIASFKESCNDRSDTVTFYSFVPAAINQLKESSFLIVMADVSTMAEFPGWPARNVIGALRLAHPSITAFSLYCIRHNDVEESVVFECTCDPLDFTLKDAVRDANKGAEIASGRAVGWTERKSATSPVSLIDLGAVMDPERLAESSARLNLNLMKWRMLPNLRLDGLAACKALILGSGTLGCNVARQLLMWGVTKITLVDRGNVSFSNPVRQTLFEMSDVINPQQEERNKAVAAAKALKRILPTVHACGVPLTIHMPGHRIDKQRETEAIAEIGRLDALIRAHDVVFLLTDSREARWLPTVMATAHNKPLVNTALGFDTYVVMRHGVEPKEGSVASRLGCYFCSDVVAPRDSMTARSLDQQCTVTRPGVSAIASATAVELLAQLYNHPLGFACPPYTETKMQQGQPQQDEGAPDTTFTNVNGAVCALGTIPHQIRGSVLTHYMYTLYGYRYDLCTACSDAVVGAYRREGASFVLRCVNDPLYIEEVCGVKAFKEDFKLDDVGEWEVESNSD
;
A
#
# COMPACT_ATOMS: atom_id res chain seq x y z
N MET A 1 -47.17 17.72 -5.66
CA MET A 1 -47.54 17.68 -7.09
C MET A 1 -46.35 18.09 -7.94
N MET A 2 -45.36 17.22 -8.07
CA MET A 2 -44.23 17.42 -8.99
C MET A 2 -44.35 16.39 -10.12
N SER A 3 -44.70 16.92 -11.29
CA SER A 3 -44.51 16.41 -12.65
C SER A 3 -43.87 15.01 -12.77
N THR A 4 -44.70 13.98 -12.97
CA THR A 4 -44.31 12.70 -13.57
C THR A 4 -43.84 12.98 -14.99
N ALA A 5 -42.54 12.87 -15.24
CA ALA A 5 -42.00 12.96 -16.59
C ALA A 5 -42.39 11.69 -17.37
N ASP A 6 -43.55 11.71 -18.01
CA ASP A 6 -43.97 10.67 -18.94
C ASP A 6 -42.93 10.59 -20.07
N ALA A 7 -42.30 9.42 -20.21
CA ALA A 7 -41.58 9.13 -21.44
C ALA A 7 -42.61 9.20 -22.58
N PRO A 8 -42.32 9.86 -23.71
CA PRO A 8 -43.26 9.88 -24.83
C PRO A 8 -43.59 8.44 -25.21
N ALA A 9 -44.89 8.14 -25.30
CA ALA A 9 -45.41 6.83 -25.69
C ALA A 9 -44.72 6.38 -26.99
N GLY A 10 -44.17 5.16 -27.01
CA GLY A 10 -43.41 4.65 -28.14
C GLY A 10 -41.88 4.82 -28.06
N SER A 11 -41.33 5.21 -26.90
CA SER A 11 -39.87 5.20 -26.70
C SER A 11 -39.31 3.78 -26.53
N ARG A 12 -38.11 3.53 -27.09
CA ARG A 12 -37.42 2.24 -26.98
C ARG A 12 -37.02 1.98 -25.52
N LEU A 13 -37.33 0.79 -25.00
CA LEU A 13 -36.95 0.35 -23.66
C LEU A 13 -35.42 0.30 -23.54
N LYS A 14 -34.87 1.12 -22.64
CA LYS A 14 -33.45 1.13 -22.28
C LYS A 14 -33.26 0.43 -20.94
N PHE A 15 -32.01 0.10 -20.60
CA PHE A 15 -31.69 -0.74 -19.45
C PHE A 15 -30.53 -0.15 -18.65
N LYS A 16 -30.53 -0.39 -17.33
CA LYS A 16 -29.46 0.03 -16.41
C LYS A 16 -28.48 -1.11 -16.16
N GLU A 17 -27.19 -0.83 -16.36
CA GLU A 17 -26.11 -1.79 -16.19
C GLU A 17 -25.73 -2.02 -14.72
N TYR A 18 -25.22 -3.21 -14.42
CA TYR A 18 -24.55 -3.50 -13.16
C TYR A 18 -23.22 -2.74 -13.04
N SER A 19 -22.86 -2.39 -11.81
CA SER A 19 -21.59 -1.77 -11.47
C SER A 19 -20.76 -2.74 -10.62
N PRO A 20 -19.71 -3.37 -11.15
CA PRO A 20 -18.90 -4.30 -10.37
C PRO A 20 -18.05 -3.54 -9.34
N HIS A 21 -17.96 -4.10 -8.13
CA HIS A 21 -17.09 -3.63 -7.07
C HIS A 21 -16.19 -4.79 -6.61
N PHE A 22 -14.87 -4.60 -6.66
CA PHE A 22 -13.91 -5.64 -6.34
C PHE A 22 -13.29 -5.41 -4.97
N GLU A 23 -13.43 -6.38 -4.07
CA GLU A 23 -12.73 -6.38 -2.80
C GLU A 23 -11.29 -6.89 -2.98
N VAL A 24 -10.37 -6.40 -2.14
CA VAL A 24 -8.97 -6.88 -2.12
C VAL A 24 -8.90 -8.39 -1.82
N SER A 25 -9.85 -8.90 -1.04
CA SER A 25 -9.99 -10.31 -0.67
C SER A 25 -10.09 -11.26 -1.88
N PHE A 26 -10.74 -10.81 -2.96
CA PHE A 26 -10.87 -11.57 -4.20
C PHE A 26 -9.51 -11.75 -4.91
N TRP A 27 -8.72 -10.68 -5.00
CA TRP A 27 -7.43 -10.71 -5.69
C TRP A 27 -6.40 -11.59 -4.97
N TYR A 28 -6.42 -11.60 -3.64
CA TYR A 28 -5.65 -12.57 -2.84
C TYR A 28 -6.00 -14.01 -3.17
N GLU A 29 -7.30 -14.34 -3.27
CA GLU A 29 -7.73 -15.70 -3.59
C GLU A 29 -7.39 -16.07 -5.03
N LEU A 30 -7.54 -15.15 -5.98
CA LEU A 30 -7.12 -15.36 -7.36
C LEU A 30 -5.61 -15.63 -7.46
N GLU A 31 -4.78 -14.86 -6.77
CA GLU A 31 -3.32 -15.08 -6.71
C GLU A 31 -2.99 -16.44 -6.09
N ARG A 32 -3.61 -16.79 -4.96
CA ARG A 32 -3.43 -18.08 -4.30
C ARG A 32 -3.77 -19.25 -5.24
N ARG A 33 -4.94 -19.22 -5.88
CA ARG A 33 -5.36 -20.28 -6.82
C ARG A 33 -4.46 -20.33 -8.04
N LYS A 34 -4.04 -19.17 -8.58
CA LYS A 34 -3.11 -19.13 -9.70
C LYS A 34 -1.76 -19.77 -9.36
N LEU A 35 -1.22 -19.51 -8.17
CA LEU A 35 0.07 -20.08 -7.73
C LEU A 35 0.00 -21.56 -7.39
N HIS A 36 -1.03 -21.96 -6.64
CA HIS A 36 -1.04 -23.29 -6.00
C HIS A 36 -1.90 -24.32 -6.72
N GLU A 37 -3.02 -23.90 -7.33
CA GLU A 37 -4.05 -24.78 -7.89
C GLU A 37 -3.95 -24.83 -9.42
N TRP A 38 -4.13 -23.69 -10.11
CA TRP A 38 -4.19 -23.64 -11.57
C TRP A 38 -2.81 -23.70 -12.22
N ARG A 39 -1.80 -23.05 -11.62
CA ARG A 39 -0.43 -22.98 -12.17
C ARG A 39 -0.46 -22.47 -13.62
N LEU A 40 0.00 -23.27 -14.59
CA LEU A 40 -0.03 -22.95 -16.02
C LEU A 40 -1.37 -23.27 -16.70
N GLN A 41 -2.29 -23.97 -16.03
CA GLN A 41 -3.62 -24.21 -16.58
C GLN A 41 -4.41 -22.89 -16.61
N GLU A 42 -5.31 -22.76 -17.59
CA GLU A 42 -6.21 -21.62 -17.77
C GLU A 42 -7.68 -22.10 -17.69
N PRO A 43 -8.09 -22.74 -16.58
CA PRO A 43 -9.42 -23.31 -16.46
C PRO A 43 -10.48 -22.19 -16.48
N VAL A 44 -11.65 -22.53 -17.02
CA VAL A 44 -12.86 -21.75 -16.81
C VAL A 44 -13.48 -22.22 -15.51
N VAL A 45 -13.53 -21.35 -14.51
CA VAL A 45 -14.03 -21.67 -13.17
C VAL A 45 -15.36 -20.96 -12.91
N PRO A 46 -16.26 -21.53 -12.07
CA PRO A 46 -17.47 -20.84 -11.64
C PRO A 46 -17.15 -19.53 -10.93
N LEU A 47 -17.98 -18.50 -11.16
CA LEU A 47 -17.90 -17.21 -10.51
C LEU A 47 -19.28 -16.84 -9.97
N THR A 48 -19.38 -16.56 -8.67
CA THR A 48 -20.61 -16.06 -8.05
C THR A 48 -20.41 -14.64 -7.57
N LEU A 49 -21.26 -13.72 -8.02
CA LEU A 49 -21.21 -12.35 -7.55
C LEU A 49 -22.38 -12.05 -6.62
N PHE A 50 -22.14 -11.14 -5.68
CA PHE A 50 -23.07 -10.87 -4.60
C PHE A 50 -23.74 -9.52 -4.83
N CYS A 51 -25.07 -9.55 -4.91
CA CYS A 51 -25.92 -8.38 -4.96
C CYS A 51 -26.85 -8.40 -3.75
N THR A 52 -27.22 -7.22 -3.26
CA THR A 52 -28.21 -7.09 -2.20
C THR A 52 -29.33 -6.20 -2.68
N VAL A 53 -30.57 -6.69 -2.57
CA VAL A 53 -31.76 -5.86 -2.68
C VAL A 53 -31.88 -5.15 -1.33
N ASN A 54 -31.17 -4.03 -1.19
CA ASN A 54 -31.16 -3.20 0.01
C ASN A 54 -32.53 -2.52 0.20
N THR A 55 -32.83 -2.02 1.39
CA THR A 55 -33.92 -1.04 1.56
C THR A 55 -33.56 0.29 0.90
N ALA A 56 -34.57 1.10 0.54
CA ALA A 56 -34.39 2.39 -0.15
C ALA A 56 -33.49 3.41 0.60
N PHE A 57 -33.21 3.19 1.89
CA PHE A 57 -32.38 4.05 2.74
C PHE A 57 -30.87 3.75 2.69
N SER A 58 -30.42 2.78 1.89
CA SER A 58 -28.99 2.47 1.74
C SER A 58 -28.29 3.52 0.86
N ASN A 59 -27.16 4.05 1.34
CA ASN A 59 -26.29 4.94 0.57
C ASN A 59 -25.56 4.23 -0.58
N THR A 60 -25.60 2.90 -0.63
CA THR A 60 -24.96 2.10 -1.68
C THR A 60 -25.92 1.91 -2.86
N PRO A 61 -25.55 2.35 -4.08
CA PRO A 61 -26.37 2.14 -5.27
C PRO A 61 -26.78 0.67 -5.45
N ALA A 62 -28.08 0.43 -5.69
CA ALA A 62 -28.66 -0.92 -5.80
C ALA A 62 -28.01 -1.79 -6.89
N ASN A 63 -27.55 -1.17 -7.97
CA ASN A 63 -26.96 -1.86 -9.12
C ASN A 63 -25.49 -2.30 -8.88
N ILE A 64 -24.94 -2.11 -7.68
CA ILE A 64 -23.60 -2.58 -7.33
C ILE A 64 -23.62 -4.10 -7.13
N VAL A 65 -22.60 -4.75 -7.68
CA VAL A 65 -22.38 -6.19 -7.55
C VAL A 65 -20.98 -6.40 -6.99
N SER A 66 -20.89 -7.01 -5.80
CA SER A 66 -19.61 -7.26 -5.12
C SER A 66 -18.95 -8.54 -5.63
N VAL A 67 -17.64 -8.44 -5.87
CA VAL A 67 -16.73 -9.52 -6.21
C VAL A 67 -15.75 -9.64 -5.04
N ARG A 68 -15.83 -10.74 -4.30
CA ARG A 68 -15.11 -10.98 -3.04
C ARG A 68 -14.46 -12.36 -3.02
N ARG A 69 -13.76 -12.74 -1.96
CA ARG A 69 -13.08 -14.05 -1.85
C ARG A 69 -14.01 -15.22 -2.20
N GLU A 70 -15.20 -15.21 -1.62
CA GLU A 70 -16.23 -16.24 -1.77
C GLU A 70 -16.77 -16.35 -3.20
N SER A 71 -16.46 -15.37 -4.07
CA SER A 71 -16.90 -15.39 -5.47
C SER A 71 -16.29 -16.54 -6.27
N LEU A 72 -15.17 -17.11 -5.81
CA LEU A 72 -14.52 -18.26 -6.45
C LEU A 72 -14.88 -19.60 -5.79
N ASP A 73 -15.68 -19.61 -4.72
CA ASP A 73 -16.05 -20.84 -4.02
C ASP A 73 -17.23 -21.53 -4.71
N ASN A 74 -17.23 -22.87 -4.68
CA ASN A 74 -18.24 -23.68 -5.35
C ASN A 74 -19.61 -23.66 -4.64
N ASP A 75 -19.68 -23.16 -3.40
CA ASP A 75 -20.84 -23.30 -2.51
C ASP A 75 -21.31 -21.96 -1.90
N ALA A 76 -21.44 -20.93 -2.74
CA ALA A 76 -21.78 -19.57 -2.33
C ALA A 76 -23.14 -19.45 -1.58
N ALA A 77 -24.06 -20.39 -1.80
CA ALA A 77 -25.34 -20.48 -1.10
C ALA A 77 -25.18 -20.96 0.36
N ALA A 78 -24.34 -21.98 0.60
CA ALA A 78 -24.04 -22.46 1.95
C ALA A 78 -23.32 -21.39 2.80
N ILE A 79 -22.46 -20.57 2.17
CA ILE A 79 -21.72 -19.50 2.85
C ILE A 79 -22.64 -18.35 3.29
N THR A 80 -23.69 -18.06 2.53
CA THR A 80 -24.64 -16.99 2.87
C THR A 80 -25.64 -17.43 3.95
N ALA A 81 -25.92 -18.73 4.06
CA ALA A 81 -26.67 -19.31 5.18
C ALA A 81 -25.91 -19.23 6.53
N GLY A 82 -24.58 -19.04 6.50
CA GLY A 82 -23.73 -18.85 7.68
C GLY A 82 -23.57 -17.39 8.15
N MET A 83 -24.08 -16.40 7.40
CA MET A 83 -24.14 -15.02 7.89
C MET A 83 -25.30 -14.87 8.90
N PRO A 84 -25.12 -14.11 10.01
CA PRO A 84 -26.12 -14.01 11.05
C PRO A 84 -27.42 -13.41 10.50
N GLN A 85 -28.39 -14.29 10.25
CA GLN A 85 -29.77 -13.94 10.00
C GLN A 85 -30.55 -14.11 11.30
N GLY A 86 -30.50 -13.11 12.16
CA GLY A 86 -31.32 -13.11 13.38
C GLY A 86 -31.47 -11.70 13.95
N PRO A 87 -32.68 -11.29 14.37
CA PRO A 87 -32.81 -10.14 15.26
C PRO A 87 -32.13 -10.48 16.60
N PRO A 88 -31.57 -9.49 17.32
CA PRO A 88 -30.98 -9.73 18.63
C PRO A 88 -32.05 -10.32 19.56
N THR A 89 -31.83 -11.55 20.03
CA THR A 89 -32.57 -12.11 21.15
C THR A 89 -32.12 -11.41 22.43
N SER A 90 -32.61 -10.20 22.63
CA SER A 90 -32.72 -9.55 23.92
C SER A 90 -33.91 -8.60 23.83
N ILE A 91 -35.02 -8.99 24.44
CA ILE A 91 -36.13 -8.09 24.74
C ILE A 91 -35.57 -7.11 25.76
N ASP A 92 -35.10 -5.95 25.32
CA ASP A 92 -34.97 -4.79 26.19
C ASP A 92 -35.07 -3.49 25.38
N THR A 93 -36.15 -2.76 25.70
CA THR A 93 -36.42 -1.35 25.40
C THR A 93 -36.56 -0.93 23.93
N ALA A 94 -37.80 -0.55 23.59
CA ALA A 94 -38.18 0.02 22.31
C ALA A 94 -37.37 1.28 21.96
N SER A 95 -36.60 1.21 20.87
CA SER A 95 -36.38 2.34 19.97
C SER A 95 -36.74 1.86 18.56
N THR A 96 -37.66 2.58 17.91
CA THR A 96 -38.14 2.31 16.55
C THR A 96 -37.05 2.64 15.53
N ALA A 97 -36.19 1.67 15.26
CA ALA A 97 -35.36 1.62 14.06
C ALA A 97 -35.19 0.14 13.68
N THR A 98 -36.16 -0.40 12.95
CA THR A 98 -36.03 -1.73 12.31
C THR A 98 -34.82 -1.69 11.39
N ALA A 99 -33.78 -2.46 11.71
CA ALA A 99 -32.61 -2.61 10.84
C ALA A 99 -33.05 -2.99 9.41
N PRO A 100 -32.44 -2.43 8.36
CA PRO A 100 -32.77 -2.77 6.98
C PRO A 100 -32.71 -4.28 6.74
N LEU A 101 -33.82 -4.89 6.27
CA LEU A 101 -33.74 -6.23 5.69
C LEU A 101 -32.81 -6.17 4.47
N SER A 102 -31.68 -6.87 4.53
CA SER A 102 -30.81 -7.09 3.37
C SER A 102 -31.19 -8.42 2.74
N ILE A 103 -31.71 -8.38 1.50
CA ILE A 103 -32.14 -9.58 0.78
C ILE A 103 -31.01 -9.96 -0.19
N PRO A 104 -30.30 -11.08 0.03
CA PRO A 104 -29.22 -11.50 -0.84
C PRO A 104 -29.76 -12.00 -2.18
N MET A 105 -29.03 -11.69 -3.25
CA MET A 105 -29.31 -12.18 -4.60
C MET A 105 -27.97 -12.40 -5.32
N PHE A 106 -27.80 -13.52 -6.00
CA PHE A 106 -26.55 -13.83 -6.69
C PHE A 106 -26.63 -13.62 -8.21
N VAL A 107 -25.51 -13.24 -8.78
CA VAL A 107 -25.27 -13.26 -10.23
C VAL A 107 -24.35 -14.43 -10.51
N SER A 108 -24.80 -15.36 -11.35
CA SER A 108 -24.04 -16.56 -11.70
C SER A 108 -23.14 -16.27 -12.90
N GLY A 109 -21.94 -16.83 -12.92
CA GLY A 109 -21.01 -16.57 -13.99
C GLY A 109 -19.81 -17.49 -14.01
N GLU A 110 -18.81 -17.05 -14.74
CA GLU A 110 -17.53 -17.75 -14.86
C GLU A 110 -16.35 -16.78 -14.92
N LEU A 111 -15.19 -17.29 -14.52
CA LEU A 111 -13.93 -16.60 -14.58
C LEU A 111 -12.91 -17.44 -15.37
N GLN A 112 -12.10 -16.78 -16.19
CA GLN A 112 -10.93 -17.39 -16.80
C GLN A 112 -9.70 -16.49 -16.60
N ASN A 113 -8.65 -17.06 -16.01
CA ASN A 113 -7.38 -16.36 -15.82
C ASN A 113 -6.33 -16.84 -16.84
N PHE A 114 -5.85 -15.92 -17.67
CA PHE A 114 -4.79 -16.17 -18.66
C PHE A 114 -3.38 -16.09 -18.06
N ASN A 115 -2.45 -16.80 -18.67
CA ASN A 115 -1.03 -16.74 -18.31
C ASN A 115 -0.30 -15.51 -18.85
N THR A 116 -0.80 -14.92 -19.94
CA THR A 116 -0.18 -13.76 -20.58
C THR A 116 -1.15 -12.61 -20.74
N PHE A 117 -0.62 -11.39 -20.69
CA PHE A 117 -1.39 -10.17 -20.92
C PHE A 117 -1.91 -10.08 -22.37
N GLU A 118 -1.15 -10.60 -23.34
CA GLU A 118 -1.52 -10.62 -24.76
C GLU A 118 -2.78 -11.45 -25.01
N GLN A 119 -2.90 -12.62 -24.38
CA GLN A 119 -4.10 -13.46 -24.48
C GLN A 119 -5.36 -12.69 -24.03
N LEU A 120 -5.27 -11.95 -22.92
CA LEU A 120 -6.38 -11.14 -22.44
C LEU A 120 -6.73 -10.00 -23.43
N CYS A 121 -5.71 -9.36 -24.01
CA CYS A 121 -5.92 -8.28 -24.98
C CYS A 121 -6.54 -8.77 -26.30
N HIS A 122 -6.16 -9.97 -26.75
CA HIS A 122 -6.63 -10.58 -27.99
C HIS A 122 -7.85 -11.49 -27.84
N LEU A 123 -8.48 -11.50 -26.67
CA LEU A 123 -9.68 -12.28 -26.40
C LEU A 123 -10.77 -11.97 -27.45
N PRO A 124 -11.36 -12.97 -28.15
CA PRO A 124 -12.43 -12.74 -29.11
C PRO A 124 -13.74 -12.38 -28.39
N ARG A 125 -13.86 -11.09 -28.04
CA ARG A 125 -14.87 -10.56 -27.11
C ARG A 125 -16.31 -10.89 -27.49
N ARG A 126 -16.63 -10.93 -28.79
CA ARG A 126 -17.99 -11.23 -29.26
C ARG A 126 -18.32 -12.71 -29.09
N GLU A 127 -17.41 -13.57 -29.54
CA GLU A 127 -17.56 -15.03 -29.51
C GLU A 127 -17.65 -15.55 -28.09
N VAL A 128 -16.77 -15.05 -27.21
CA VAL A 128 -16.73 -15.45 -25.81
C VAL A 128 -18.02 -15.06 -25.08
N LEU A 129 -18.52 -13.85 -25.31
CA LEU A 129 -19.75 -13.40 -24.67
C LEU A 129 -20.97 -14.20 -25.15
N TRP A 130 -21.00 -14.53 -26.45
CA TRP A 130 -22.03 -15.40 -27.02
C TRP A 130 -21.95 -16.82 -26.47
N ARG A 131 -20.75 -17.39 -26.32
CA ARG A 131 -20.53 -18.70 -25.70
C ARG A 131 -21.11 -18.73 -24.28
N VAL A 132 -20.76 -17.77 -23.42
CA VAL A 132 -21.29 -17.73 -22.05
C VAL A 132 -22.81 -17.69 -22.05
N LEU A 133 -23.40 -16.81 -22.87
CA LEU A 133 -24.86 -16.69 -22.96
C LEU A 133 -25.51 -17.98 -23.48
N LYS A 134 -24.92 -18.61 -24.49
CA LYS A 134 -25.43 -19.86 -25.08
C LYS A 134 -25.40 -20.99 -24.05
N ASP A 135 -24.25 -21.21 -23.41
CA ASP A 135 -24.01 -22.35 -22.54
C ASP A 135 -24.75 -22.19 -21.19
N ARG A 136 -24.81 -20.96 -20.66
CA ARG A 136 -25.43 -20.67 -19.36
C ARG A 136 -26.90 -20.29 -19.41
N LEU A 137 -27.46 -19.92 -20.57
CA LEU A 137 -28.86 -19.51 -20.70
C LEU A 137 -29.60 -20.29 -21.78
N LEU A 138 -29.19 -20.20 -23.05
CA LEU A 138 -30.01 -20.71 -24.16
C LEU A 138 -30.11 -22.24 -24.21
N ILE A 139 -28.99 -22.95 -24.04
CA ILE A 139 -28.96 -24.43 -24.03
C ILE A 139 -29.80 -24.98 -22.87
N PRO A 140 -29.62 -24.52 -21.61
CA PRO A 140 -30.47 -24.93 -20.49
C PRO A 140 -31.97 -24.68 -20.71
N LEU A 141 -32.34 -23.53 -21.28
CA LEU A 141 -33.75 -23.21 -21.55
C LEU A 141 -34.38 -24.12 -22.62
N LEU A 142 -33.58 -24.66 -23.54
CA LEU A 142 -34.06 -25.47 -24.66
C LEU A 142 -34.13 -26.97 -24.35
N TYR A 143 -33.07 -27.53 -23.78
CA TYR A 143 -32.93 -28.99 -23.59
C TYR A 143 -33.06 -29.42 -22.13
N GLY A 144 -33.12 -28.48 -21.19
CA GLY A 144 -32.88 -28.76 -19.79
C GLY A 144 -31.40 -29.06 -19.51
N TYR A 145 -31.02 -29.20 -18.23
CA TYR A 145 -29.64 -29.50 -17.86
C TYR A 145 -29.34 -30.98 -18.16
N ARG A 146 -28.31 -31.26 -18.98
CA ARG A 146 -27.71 -32.60 -19.06
C ARG A 146 -26.61 -32.69 -18.03
N SER A 147 -26.73 -33.62 -17.07
CA SER A 147 -25.66 -33.86 -16.11
C SER A 147 -24.45 -34.48 -16.82
N GLU A 148 -23.36 -33.73 -16.95
CA GLU A 148 -22.07 -34.24 -17.48
C GLU A 148 -21.19 -34.91 -16.39
N ASN A 149 -21.69 -35.08 -15.16
CA ASN A 149 -20.92 -35.58 -14.02
C ASN A 149 -21.25 -37.03 -13.62
N ILE A 150 -21.41 -37.93 -14.58
CA ILE A 150 -21.29 -39.38 -14.32
C ILE A 150 -20.11 -39.88 -15.13
N LYS A 151 -19.06 -40.32 -14.42
CA LYS A 151 -17.91 -40.99 -15.04
C LYS A 151 -18.43 -42.16 -15.87
N GLU A 152 -17.92 -42.28 -17.08
CA GLU A 152 -18.12 -43.43 -17.97
C GLU A 152 -17.76 -44.71 -17.20
N ASP A 153 -18.75 -45.35 -16.56
CA ASP A 153 -18.79 -46.73 -16.07
C ASP A 153 -19.92 -46.81 -15.02
N GLU A 154 -21.18 -46.71 -15.44
CA GLU A 154 -22.34 -47.38 -14.81
C GLU A 154 -23.61 -47.09 -15.63
N ASP A 155 -24.22 -48.16 -16.14
CA ASP A 155 -25.49 -48.16 -16.87
C ASP A 155 -26.64 -47.61 -16.00
N HIS A 156 -26.89 -46.30 -16.07
CA HIS A 156 -28.15 -45.72 -15.62
C HIS A 156 -28.55 -44.56 -16.54
N GLU A 157 -29.78 -44.63 -17.05
CA GLU A 157 -30.46 -43.60 -17.83
C GLU A 157 -30.21 -42.21 -17.23
N ALA A 158 -29.52 -41.33 -17.98
CA ALA A 158 -29.35 -39.94 -17.61
C ALA A 158 -30.74 -39.30 -17.47
N ALA A 159 -31.19 -39.07 -16.23
CA ALA A 159 -32.48 -38.46 -15.96
C ALA A 159 -32.49 -37.02 -16.46
N GLU A 160 -33.04 -36.78 -17.65
CA GLU A 160 -33.29 -35.42 -18.15
C GLU A 160 -34.17 -34.69 -17.14
N THR A 161 -33.66 -33.59 -16.59
CA THR A 161 -34.46 -32.75 -15.69
C THR A 161 -35.56 -32.10 -16.51
N PRO A 162 -36.85 -32.18 -16.11
CA PRO A 162 -37.93 -31.55 -16.85
C PRO A 162 -37.64 -30.08 -17.12
N ILE A 163 -37.84 -29.64 -18.37
CA ILE A 163 -37.51 -28.28 -18.83
C ILE A 163 -38.12 -27.21 -17.90
N ASP A 164 -39.36 -27.41 -17.45
CA ASP A 164 -40.04 -26.47 -16.55
C ASP A 164 -39.31 -26.31 -15.20
N LYS A 165 -38.76 -27.40 -14.63
CA LYS A 165 -37.94 -27.33 -13.41
C LYS A 165 -36.63 -26.58 -13.63
N VAL A 166 -36.08 -26.64 -14.84
CA VAL A 166 -34.86 -25.90 -15.20
C VAL A 166 -35.16 -24.41 -15.21
N TRP A 167 -36.20 -23.97 -15.93
CA TRP A 167 -36.65 -22.57 -15.95
C TRP A 167 -36.93 -22.02 -14.55
N GLU A 168 -37.51 -22.81 -13.64
CA GLU A 168 -37.73 -22.44 -12.24
C GLU A 168 -36.45 -22.23 -11.43
N GLY A 169 -35.36 -22.90 -11.79
CA GLY A 169 -34.05 -22.81 -11.14
C GLY A 169 -33.05 -21.87 -11.84
N MET A 170 -33.39 -21.33 -13.01
CA MET A 170 -32.46 -20.53 -13.81
C MET A 170 -32.11 -19.19 -13.17
N ASN A 171 -30.83 -18.83 -13.23
CA ASN A 171 -30.40 -17.46 -12.96
C ASN A 171 -30.29 -16.66 -14.26
N PHE A 172 -31.15 -15.64 -14.40
CA PHE A 172 -31.19 -14.78 -15.59
C PHE A 172 -30.17 -13.62 -15.53
N ALA A 173 -29.47 -13.43 -14.41
CA ALA A 173 -28.34 -12.52 -14.28
C ALA A 173 -27.03 -13.29 -14.44
N LEU A 174 -26.33 -13.03 -15.55
CA LEU A 174 -25.07 -13.67 -15.90
C LEU A 174 -23.87 -12.76 -15.70
N ALA A 175 -22.71 -13.34 -15.42
CA ALA A 175 -21.42 -12.67 -15.35
C ALA A 175 -20.32 -13.44 -16.09
N ALA A 176 -19.34 -12.72 -16.63
CA ALA A 176 -18.14 -13.30 -17.21
C ALA A 176 -16.94 -12.41 -16.89
N MET A 177 -15.89 -12.98 -16.29
CA MET A 177 -14.68 -12.27 -15.91
C MET A 177 -13.45 -12.90 -16.56
N PHE A 178 -12.59 -12.07 -17.13
CA PHE A 178 -11.35 -12.49 -17.77
C PHE A 178 -10.19 -11.75 -17.13
N THR A 179 -9.16 -12.45 -16.69
CA THR A 179 -8.07 -11.85 -15.91
C THR A 179 -6.69 -12.24 -16.39
N TYR A 180 -5.72 -11.39 -16.10
CA TYR A 180 -4.30 -11.68 -16.12
C TYR A 180 -3.69 -11.05 -14.86
N ALA A 181 -2.93 -11.84 -14.10
CA ALA A 181 -2.33 -11.39 -12.85
C ALA A 181 -0.81 -11.39 -12.95
N ASP A 182 -0.19 -10.22 -12.85
CA ASP A 182 1.25 -10.09 -12.61
C ASP A 182 1.52 -10.23 -11.12
N LEU A 183 1.85 -11.45 -10.72
CA LEU A 183 2.05 -11.84 -9.32
C LEU A 183 3.33 -11.26 -8.71
N LYS A 184 4.26 -10.72 -9.52
CA LYS A 184 5.49 -10.10 -9.00
C LYS A 184 5.24 -8.67 -8.55
N SER A 185 4.40 -7.95 -9.29
CA SER A 185 4.08 -6.55 -8.99
C SER A 185 2.72 -6.38 -8.31
N HIS A 186 1.99 -7.48 -8.08
CA HIS A 186 0.60 -7.52 -7.63
C HIS A 186 -0.30 -6.58 -8.45
N ARG A 187 -0.14 -6.65 -9.77
CA ARG A 187 -0.93 -5.91 -10.76
C ARG A 187 -1.90 -6.84 -11.45
N PHE A 188 -3.18 -6.50 -11.38
CA PHE A 188 -4.26 -7.33 -11.87
C PHE A 188 -4.97 -6.64 -13.04
N HIS A 189 -4.89 -7.27 -14.20
CA HIS A 189 -5.58 -6.86 -15.40
C HIS A 189 -6.87 -7.65 -15.54
N TYR A 190 -7.98 -7.00 -15.87
CA TYR A 190 -9.25 -7.68 -16.01
C TYR A 190 -10.19 -7.05 -17.03
N MET A 191 -11.12 -7.87 -17.51
CA MET A 191 -12.29 -7.47 -18.28
C MET A 191 -13.51 -8.14 -17.67
N MET A 192 -14.60 -7.37 -17.51
CA MET A 192 -15.83 -7.86 -16.91
C MET A 192 -17.01 -7.62 -17.85
N ALA A 193 -17.89 -8.60 -17.97
CA ALA A 193 -19.12 -8.50 -18.73
C ALA A 193 -20.30 -9.11 -17.97
N PHE A 194 -21.49 -8.59 -18.24
CA PHE A 194 -22.76 -9.16 -17.83
C PHE A 194 -23.54 -9.53 -19.09
N PRO A 195 -23.37 -10.77 -19.61
CA PRO A 195 -23.96 -11.18 -20.88
C PRO A 195 -25.49 -11.04 -20.89
N VAL A 196 -26.01 -10.33 -21.89
CA VAL A 196 -27.45 -10.18 -22.12
C VAL A 196 -27.83 -10.33 -23.59
N LEU A 197 -29.05 -10.81 -23.83
CA LEU A 197 -29.62 -11.00 -25.16
C LEU A 197 -29.97 -9.66 -25.85
N ASP A 198 -29.62 -9.55 -27.13
CA ASP A 198 -30.08 -8.52 -28.07
C ASP A 198 -30.60 -9.21 -29.34
N LEU A 199 -31.92 -9.37 -29.44
CA LEU A 199 -32.59 -10.08 -30.53
C LEU A 199 -32.71 -9.27 -31.83
N GLY A 200 -32.15 -8.05 -31.89
CA GLY A 200 -32.29 -7.17 -33.06
C GLY A 200 -33.67 -6.54 -33.25
N SER A 201 -34.73 -7.11 -32.65
CA SER A 201 -36.08 -6.54 -32.62
C SER A 201 -36.30 -5.72 -31.33
N PRO A 202 -36.45 -4.38 -31.41
CA PRO A 202 -36.58 -3.52 -30.24
C PRO A 202 -37.92 -3.71 -29.51
N VAL A 203 -37.91 -3.42 -28.21
CA VAL A 203 -39.11 -3.38 -27.35
C VAL A 203 -39.41 -1.92 -27.02
N TYR A 204 -40.68 -1.55 -27.10
CA TYR A 204 -41.16 -0.19 -26.87
C TYR A 204 -42.02 -0.10 -25.62
N VAL A 205 -41.88 0.98 -24.88
CA VAL A 205 -42.71 1.25 -23.69
C VAL A 205 -43.94 2.04 -24.12
N LYS A 206 -45.11 1.45 -23.90
CA LYS A 206 -46.41 2.07 -24.16
C LYS A 206 -46.84 2.91 -22.96
N HIS A 207 -46.84 2.30 -21.77
CA HIS A 207 -47.12 2.96 -20.50
C HIS A 207 -46.10 2.55 -19.43
N ARG A 208 -45.82 3.46 -18.50
CA ARG A 208 -44.94 3.24 -17.36
C ARG A 208 -45.57 3.83 -16.12
N VAL A 209 -45.68 3.05 -15.05
CA VAL A 209 -46.22 3.51 -13.77
C VAL A 209 -45.20 3.27 -12.67
N LYS A 210 -44.77 4.34 -11.99
CA LYS A 210 -43.93 4.24 -10.79
C LYS A 210 -44.84 4.09 -9.57
N GLY A 211 -44.56 3.07 -8.76
CA GLY A 211 -45.32 2.73 -7.57
C GLY A 211 -46.35 1.63 -7.83
N GLY A 212 -46.25 0.50 -7.12
CA GLY A 212 -47.20 -0.60 -7.23
C GLY A 212 -48.63 -0.19 -6.87
N TYR A 213 -48.80 0.63 -5.82
CA TYR A 213 -50.12 1.18 -5.47
C TYR A 213 -50.62 2.27 -6.43
N ALA A 214 -49.72 2.98 -7.12
CA ALA A 214 -50.13 3.95 -8.14
C ALA A 214 -50.70 3.24 -9.38
N ALA A 215 -50.26 2.02 -9.65
CA ALA A 215 -50.76 1.16 -10.72
C ALA A 215 -52.15 0.53 -10.44
N LEU A 216 -52.82 0.96 -9.35
CA LEU A 216 -54.24 0.70 -9.06
C LEU A 216 -55.17 1.74 -9.70
N ALA A 217 -54.66 2.91 -10.12
CA ALA A 217 -55.47 4.05 -10.55
C ALA A 217 -55.85 3.98 -12.05
N ILE A 218 -57.07 4.43 -12.37
CA ILE A 218 -57.71 4.33 -13.70
C ILE A 218 -57.24 5.43 -14.68
N ASP A 219 -56.37 6.35 -14.27
CA ASP A 219 -56.03 7.56 -15.05
C ASP A 219 -55.46 7.28 -16.46
N HIS A 220 -55.01 6.04 -16.73
CA HIS A 220 -54.50 5.61 -18.04
C HIS A 220 -55.32 4.49 -18.69
N GLY A 221 -56.49 4.15 -18.16
CA GLY A 221 -57.42 3.16 -18.72
C GLY A 221 -57.07 1.68 -18.50
N ASN A 222 -55.94 1.36 -17.85
CA ASN A 222 -55.50 -0.02 -17.57
C ASN A 222 -55.33 -0.26 -16.06
N LEU A 223 -56.07 -1.22 -15.50
CA LEU A 223 -55.93 -1.69 -14.11
C LEU A 223 -54.92 -2.84 -14.06
N TYR A 224 -53.69 -2.61 -13.57
CA TYR A 224 -52.67 -3.67 -13.50
C TYR A 224 -52.81 -4.56 -12.26
N PHE A 225 -53.29 -4.00 -11.16
CA PHE A 225 -53.51 -4.70 -9.90
C PHE A 225 -54.97 -4.50 -9.45
N PRO A 226 -55.68 -5.55 -9.00
CA PRO A 226 -57.06 -5.41 -8.50
C PRO A 226 -57.13 -4.71 -7.13
N SER A 227 -56.17 -4.98 -6.24
CA SER A 227 -56.16 -4.45 -4.87
C SER A 227 -54.75 -4.19 -4.33
N ARG A 228 -54.66 -3.36 -3.27
CA ARG A 228 -53.40 -3.18 -2.52
C ARG A 228 -52.89 -4.50 -1.93
N THR A 229 -53.81 -5.35 -1.46
CA THR A 229 -53.50 -6.66 -0.90
C THR A 229 -52.79 -7.56 -1.91
N ASP A 230 -53.12 -7.47 -3.19
CA ASP A 230 -52.45 -8.25 -4.24
C ASP A 230 -51.01 -7.77 -4.47
N VAL A 231 -50.79 -6.45 -4.45
CA VAL A 231 -49.44 -5.86 -4.51
C VAL A 231 -48.59 -6.37 -3.34
N ASP A 232 -49.13 -6.32 -2.13
CA ASP A 232 -48.42 -6.78 -0.92
C ASP A 232 -48.09 -8.28 -1.00
N ARG A 233 -49.01 -9.10 -1.52
CA ARG A 233 -48.80 -10.54 -1.72
C ARG A 233 -47.71 -10.81 -2.76
N ILE A 234 -47.65 -10.04 -3.85
CA ILE A 234 -46.61 -10.17 -4.88
C ILE A 234 -45.23 -9.86 -4.27
N HIS A 235 -45.11 -8.78 -3.48
CA HIS A 235 -43.88 -8.42 -2.78
C HIS A 235 -43.47 -9.47 -1.76
N ALA A 236 -44.42 -9.98 -0.96
CA ALA A 236 -44.17 -11.05 0.00
C ALA A 236 -43.70 -12.35 -0.70
N HIS A 237 -44.29 -12.69 -1.84
CA HIS A 237 -43.89 -13.85 -2.63
C HIS A 237 -42.48 -13.71 -3.21
N LEU A 238 -42.11 -12.53 -3.71
CA LEU A 238 -40.74 -12.28 -4.19
C LEU A 238 -39.71 -12.41 -3.05
N LEU A 239 -39.99 -11.78 -1.90
CA LEU A 239 -39.12 -11.85 -0.73
C LEU A 239 -38.86 -13.29 -0.31
N ASP A 240 -39.93 -14.08 -0.21
CA ASP A 240 -39.90 -15.48 0.16
C ASP A 240 -39.10 -16.34 -0.84
N ARG A 241 -39.24 -16.09 -2.16
CA ARG A 241 -38.42 -16.75 -3.19
C ARG A 241 -36.92 -16.41 -3.03
N LEU A 242 -36.58 -15.14 -2.84
CA LEU A 242 -35.18 -14.71 -2.70
C LEU A 242 -34.53 -15.22 -1.40
N GLN A 243 -35.28 -15.32 -0.31
CA GLN A 243 -34.79 -15.86 0.96
C GLN A 243 -34.49 -17.36 0.87
N ARG A 244 -35.33 -18.13 0.17
CA ARG A 244 -35.10 -19.58 0.00
C ARG A 244 -34.06 -19.90 -1.05
N HIS A 245 -34.00 -19.11 -2.12
CA HIS A 245 -33.23 -19.42 -3.32
C HIS A 245 -32.48 -18.21 -3.89
N PRO A 246 -31.54 -17.59 -3.14
CA PRO A 246 -30.78 -16.43 -3.60
C PRO A 246 -29.90 -16.74 -4.83
N GLU A 247 -29.53 -18.01 -5.04
CA GLU A 247 -28.75 -18.50 -6.18
C GLU A 247 -29.48 -18.39 -7.52
N ARG A 248 -30.82 -18.34 -7.49
CA ARG A 248 -31.65 -18.16 -8.69
C ARG A 248 -31.66 -16.72 -9.19
N GLY A 249 -31.05 -15.79 -8.46
CA GLY A 249 -30.92 -14.40 -8.89
C GLY A 249 -32.28 -13.74 -9.15
N PRO A 250 -32.41 -12.88 -10.18
CA PRO A 250 -33.67 -12.25 -10.54
C PRO A 250 -34.56 -13.18 -11.41
N ASN A 251 -34.73 -14.44 -10.99
CA ASN A 251 -35.62 -15.39 -11.67
C ASN A 251 -37.08 -14.88 -11.59
N PRO A 252 -37.74 -14.62 -12.75
CA PRO A 252 -39.07 -14.06 -12.77
C PRO A 252 -40.15 -15.08 -12.37
N PHE A 253 -41.33 -14.58 -12.02
CA PHE A 253 -42.56 -15.36 -11.88
C PHE A 253 -43.73 -14.63 -12.52
N ILE A 254 -44.85 -15.32 -12.71
CA ILE A 254 -46.04 -14.76 -13.35
C ILE A 254 -47.14 -14.58 -12.31
N ALA A 255 -47.75 -13.40 -12.28
CA ALA A 255 -48.94 -13.12 -11.50
C ALA A 255 -50.14 -12.99 -12.45
N SER A 256 -51.20 -13.74 -12.16
CA SER A 256 -52.49 -13.67 -12.88
C SER A 256 -53.61 -13.38 -11.91
N PHE A 257 -54.60 -12.62 -12.38
CA PHE A 257 -55.81 -12.29 -11.63
C PHE A 257 -56.99 -13.00 -12.29
N LYS A 258 -57.80 -13.71 -11.51
CA LYS A 258 -59.05 -14.32 -12.00
C LYS A 258 -60.21 -13.40 -11.63
N GLU A 259 -61.07 -13.08 -12.59
CA GLU A 259 -62.37 -12.47 -12.30
C GLU A 259 -63.29 -13.52 -11.69
N SER A 260 -63.62 -13.37 -10.40
CA SER A 260 -64.55 -14.25 -9.69
C SER A 260 -65.99 -13.81 -9.94
N CYS A 261 -66.82 -14.70 -10.51
CA CYS A 261 -68.23 -14.41 -10.76
C CYS A 261 -69.14 -14.55 -9.52
N ASN A 262 -68.66 -14.91 -8.30
CA ASN A 262 -69.59 -15.07 -7.17
C ASN A 262 -69.01 -15.16 -5.73
N ASP A 263 -67.79 -14.75 -5.43
CA ASP A 263 -67.39 -14.59 -4.02
C ASP A 263 -66.27 -13.56 -3.80
N ARG A 264 -66.37 -12.79 -2.72
CA ARG A 264 -65.59 -11.55 -2.41
C ARG A 264 -64.14 -11.81 -1.97
N SER A 265 -63.34 -12.50 -2.77
CA SER A 265 -61.90 -12.35 -2.69
C SER A 265 -61.25 -12.60 -4.04
N ASP A 266 -60.98 -11.52 -4.78
CA ASP A 266 -59.99 -11.57 -5.86
C ASP A 266 -58.66 -11.97 -5.23
N THR A 267 -58.09 -13.10 -5.68
CA THR A 267 -56.84 -13.61 -5.14
C THR A 267 -55.84 -13.80 -6.28
N VAL A 268 -54.71 -13.09 -6.20
CA VAL A 268 -53.57 -13.30 -7.10
C VAL A 268 -53.12 -14.76 -7.09
N THR A 269 -52.97 -15.35 -8.28
CA THR A 269 -52.41 -16.70 -8.48
C THR A 269 -51.01 -16.57 -9.07
N PHE A 270 -50.04 -17.26 -8.45
CA PHE A 270 -48.64 -17.27 -8.87
C PHE A 270 -48.33 -18.50 -9.72
N TYR A 271 -47.66 -18.28 -10.85
CA TYR A 271 -47.16 -19.33 -11.73
C TYR A 271 -45.65 -19.17 -11.92
N SER A 272 -44.95 -20.30 -12.07
CA SER A 272 -43.56 -20.31 -12.50
C SER A 272 -43.43 -19.68 -13.89
N PHE A 273 -42.34 -18.95 -14.14
CA PHE A 273 -42.05 -18.39 -15.45
C PHE A 273 -41.55 -19.51 -16.38
N VAL A 274 -42.49 -20.27 -16.94
CA VAL A 274 -42.21 -21.41 -17.82
C VAL A 274 -43.08 -21.35 -19.08
N PRO A 275 -42.63 -21.91 -20.22
CA PRO A 275 -43.39 -21.84 -21.48
C PRO A 275 -44.81 -22.40 -21.37
N ALA A 276 -45.02 -23.46 -20.57
CA ALA A 276 -46.33 -24.08 -20.33
C ALA A 276 -47.32 -23.11 -19.66
N ALA A 277 -46.89 -22.41 -18.60
CA ALA A 277 -47.71 -21.44 -17.88
C ALA A 277 -48.08 -20.24 -18.75
N ILE A 278 -47.12 -19.74 -19.54
CA ILE A 278 -47.36 -18.61 -20.46
C ILE A 278 -48.36 -19.02 -21.56
N ASN A 279 -48.26 -20.24 -22.10
CA ASN A 279 -49.23 -20.77 -23.06
C ASN A 279 -50.64 -20.88 -22.46
N GLN A 280 -50.76 -21.30 -21.20
CA GLN A 280 -52.03 -21.42 -20.51
C GLN A 280 -52.72 -20.06 -20.31
N LEU A 281 -51.94 -18.99 -20.20
CA LEU A 281 -52.41 -17.63 -19.92
C LEU A 281 -52.57 -16.77 -21.18
N LYS A 282 -52.54 -17.35 -22.39
CA LYS A 282 -52.65 -16.61 -23.67
C LYS A 282 -53.89 -15.73 -23.81
N GLU A 283 -55.00 -16.14 -23.19
CA GLU A 283 -56.29 -15.44 -23.27
C GLU A 283 -56.57 -14.54 -22.05
N SER A 284 -55.67 -14.52 -21.05
CA SER A 284 -55.82 -13.77 -19.80
C SER A 284 -54.76 -12.68 -19.68
N SER A 285 -55.07 -11.59 -18.95
CA SER A 285 -54.05 -10.61 -18.57
C SER A 285 -53.12 -11.21 -17.50
N PHE A 286 -51.80 -11.14 -17.75
CA PHE A 286 -50.78 -11.61 -16.82
C PHE A 286 -49.64 -10.59 -16.67
N LEU A 287 -48.97 -10.63 -15.53
CA LEU A 287 -47.85 -9.76 -15.18
C LEU A 287 -46.60 -10.59 -14.94
N ILE A 288 -45.51 -10.24 -15.61
CA ILE A 288 -44.20 -10.85 -15.36
C ILE A 288 -43.53 -10.04 -14.25
N VAL A 289 -43.23 -10.67 -13.12
CA VAL A 289 -42.66 -10.02 -11.94
C VAL A 289 -41.20 -10.47 -11.76
N MET A 290 -40.29 -9.53 -11.51
CA MET A 290 -38.88 -9.82 -11.22
C MET A 290 -38.30 -8.87 -10.18
N ALA A 291 -37.29 -9.34 -9.45
CA ALA A 291 -36.42 -8.46 -8.67
C ALA A 291 -35.59 -7.58 -9.62
N ASP A 292 -35.57 -6.28 -9.37
CA ASP A 292 -34.82 -5.30 -10.15
C ASP A 292 -33.93 -4.47 -9.22
N VAL A 293 -32.69 -4.25 -9.66
CA VAL A 293 -31.68 -3.48 -8.95
C VAL A 293 -31.32 -2.19 -9.68
N SER A 294 -32.15 -1.77 -10.64
CA SER A 294 -31.97 -0.49 -11.31
C SER A 294 -32.10 0.69 -10.35
N THR A 295 -31.22 1.67 -10.54
CA THR A 295 -31.24 2.95 -9.82
C THR A 295 -32.02 4.05 -10.56
N MET A 296 -32.66 3.73 -11.69
CA MET A 296 -33.36 4.70 -12.55
C MET A 296 -34.82 4.28 -12.74
N ALA A 297 -35.78 5.15 -12.41
CA ALA A 297 -37.22 4.90 -12.58
C ALA A 297 -37.59 4.56 -14.04
N GLU A 298 -36.84 5.10 -15.00
CA GLU A 298 -37.14 5.00 -16.42
C GLU A 298 -36.71 3.68 -17.04
N PHE A 299 -35.74 2.98 -16.45
CA PHE A 299 -35.07 1.84 -17.07
C PHE A 299 -35.02 0.65 -16.12
N PRO A 300 -35.48 -0.55 -16.51
CA PRO A 300 -35.21 -1.77 -15.75
C PRO A 300 -33.72 -2.13 -15.77
N GLY A 301 -33.29 -2.96 -14.84
CA GLY A 301 -31.94 -3.49 -14.78
C GLY A 301 -31.63 -4.40 -15.97
N TRP A 302 -30.34 -4.60 -16.24
CA TRP A 302 -29.88 -5.39 -17.39
C TRP A 302 -30.44 -6.82 -17.47
N PRO A 303 -30.62 -7.58 -16.35
CA PRO A 303 -31.19 -8.93 -16.40
C PRO A 303 -32.56 -9.01 -17.05
N ALA A 304 -33.34 -7.91 -17.04
CA ALA A 304 -34.64 -7.87 -17.69
C ALA A 304 -34.55 -8.19 -19.20
N ARG A 305 -33.40 -7.91 -19.85
CA ARG A 305 -33.18 -8.32 -21.25
C ARG A 305 -33.18 -9.83 -21.44
N ASN A 306 -32.61 -10.59 -20.50
CA ASN A 306 -32.58 -12.04 -20.58
C ASN A 306 -33.97 -12.63 -20.33
N VAL A 307 -34.73 -12.05 -19.38
CA VAL A 307 -36.12 -12.42 -19.12
C VAL A 307 -37.01 -12.16 -20.36
N ILE A 308 -36.96 -10.95 -20.91
CA ILE A 308 -37.70 -10.58 -22.12
C ILE A 308 -37.26 -11.42 -23.32
N GLY A 309 -35.94 -11.66 -23.44
CA GLY A 309 -35.37 -12.50 -24.49
C GLY A 309 -35.91 -13.93 -24.44
N ALA A 310 -35.88 -14.54 -23.27
CA ALA A 310 -36.42 -15.89 -23.03
C ALA A 310 -37.93 -15.95 -23.30
N LEU A 311 -38.71 -14.95 -22.85
CA LEU A 311 -40.15 -14.84 -23.13
C LEU A 311 -40.42 -14.88 -24.64
N ARG A 312 -39.76 -14.02 -25.40
CA ARG A 312 -40.00 -13.86 -26.84
C ARG A 312 -39.50 -15.05 -27.65
N LEU A 313 -38.39 -15.68 -27.23
CA LEU A 313 -37.88 -16.90 -27.87
C LEU A 313 -38.79 -18.12 -27.61
N ALA A 314 -39.42 -18.18 -26.44
CA ALA A 314 -40.39 -19.21 -26.09
C ALA A 314 -41.76 -18.97 -26.75
N HIS A 315 -42.14 -17.70 -26.94
CA HIS A 315 -43.39 -17.27 -27.59
C HIS A 315 -43.15 -16.22 -28.67
N PRO A 316 -42.69 -16.61 -29.86
CA PRO A 316 -42.35 -15.67 -30.95
C PRO A 316 -43.50 -14.79 -31.41
N SER A 317 -44.75 -15.22 -31.23
CA SER A 317 -45.94 -14.47 -31.62
C SER A 317 -46.37 -13.39 -30.62
N ILE A 318 -45.65 -13.19 -29.52
CA ILE A 318 -46.01 -12.20 -28.50
C ILE A 318 -45.78 -10.78 -29.01
N THR A 319 -46.80 -9.93 -28.88
CA THR A 319 -46.75 -8.53 -29.33
C THR A 319 -46.85 -7.51 -28.20
N ALA A 320 -47.35 -7.93 -27.03
CA ALA A 320 -47.45 -7.09 -25.84
C ALA A 320 -47.30 -7.93 -24.57
N PHE A 321 -46.73 -7.32 -23.52
CA PHE A 321 -46.61 -7.90 -22.19
C PHE A 321 -46.38 -6.82 -21.14
N SER A 322 -46.70 -7.11 -19.89
CA SER A 322 -46.46 -6.21 -18.75
C SER A 322 -45.36 -6.77 -17.85
N LEU A 323 -44.37 -5.94 -17.54
CA LEU A 323 -43.24 -6.26 -16.68
C LEU A 323 -43.31 -5.44 -15.39
N TYR A 324 -43.35 -6.10 -14.24
CA TYR A 324 -43.26 -5.47 -12.93
C TYR A 324 -41.89 -5.69 -12.30
N CYS A 325 -41.12 -4.62 -12.25
CA CYS A 325 -39.78 -4.58 -11.69
C CYS A 325 -39.86 -4.14 -10.23
N ILE A 326 -39.74 -5.11 -9.31
CA ILE A 326 -39.78 -4.83 -7.88
C ILE A 326 -38.39 -4.41 -7.42
N ARG A 327 -38.29 -3.19 -6.88
CA ARG A 327 -37.02 -2.58 -6.46
C ARG A 327 -37.00 -2.40 -4.96
N HIS A 328 -35.89 -2.77 -4.32
CA HIS A 328 -35.73 -2.65 -2.87
C HIS A 328 -36.79 -3.42 -2.04
N ASN A 329 -37.56 -4.30 -2.71
CA ASN A 329 -38.82 -4.82 -2.21
C ASN A 329 -39.80 -3.74 -1.69
N ASP A 330 -39.68 -2.52 -2.23
CA ASP A 330 -40.42 -1.32 -1.84
C ASP A 330 -41.47 -1.01 -2.90
N VAL A 331 -42.73 -0.88 -2.48
CA VAL A 331 -43.86 -0.66 -3.38
C VAL A 331 -43.75 0.66 -4.12
N GLU A 332 -43.25 1.74 -3.49
CA GLU A 332 -43.19 3.08 -4.07
C GLU A 332 -42.07 3.18 -5.12
N GLU A 333 -40.95 2.48 -4.90
CA GLU A 333 -39.82 2.48 -5.83
C GLU A 333 -39.97 1.46 -6.98
N SER A 334 -40.88 0.51 -6.87
CA SER A 334 -41.17 -0.49 -7.90
C SER A 334 -41.86 0.12 -9.12
N VAL A 335 -41.64 -0.45 -10.31
CA VAL A 335 -42.10 0.14 -11.58
C VAL A 335 -42.77 -0.91 -12.47
N VAL A 336 -43.95 -0.58 -13.00
CA VAL A 336 -44.64 -1.36 -14.04
C VAL A 336 -44.30 -0.78 -15.42
N PHE A 337 -43.91 -1.64 -16.35
CA PHE A 337 -43.67 -1.33 -17.76
C PHE A 337 -44.64 -2.12 -18.63
N GLU A 338 -45.56 -1.43 -19.31
CA GLU A 338 -46.35 -2.03 -20.39
C GLU A 338 -45.57 -1.93 -21.69
N CYS A 339 -45.18 -3.07 -22.22
CA CYS A 339 -44.26 -3.20 -23.34
C CYS A 339 -44.98 -3.73 -24.58
N THR A 340 -44.53 -3.25 -25.74
CA THR A 340 -44.95 -3.73 -27.06
C THR A 340 -43.73 -4.08 -27.91
N CYS A 341 -43.87 -5.09 -28.77
CA CYS A 341 -42.80 -5.52 -29.67
C CYS A 341 -43.38 -6.20 -30.91
N ASP A 342 -42.56 -6.28 -31.97
CA ASP A 342 -42.90 -7.06 -33.15
C ASP A 342 -42.73 -8.57 -32.87
N PRO A 343 -43.53 -9.44 -33.53
CA PRO A 343 -43.31 -10.88 -33.49
C PRO A 343 -41.90 -11.24 -34.01
N LEU A 344 -41.32 -12.32 -33.48
CA LEU A 344 -40.06 -12.87 -33.97
C LEU A 344 -40.33 -13.88 -35.10
N ASP A 345 -39.43 -13.89 -36.08
CA ASP A 345 -39.38 -14.82 -37.20
C ASP A 345 -38.59 -16.11 -36.90
N PHE A 346 -38.00 -16.21 -35.71
CA PHE A 346 -37.22 -17.36 -35.25
C PHE A 346 -37.60 -17.78 -33.82
N THR A 347 -37.33 -19.04 -33.49
CA THR A 347 -37.64 -19.65 -32.20
C THR A 347 -36.39 -19.83 -31.33
N LEU A 348 -36.56 -20.24 -30.07
CA LEU A 348 -35.45 -20.67 -29.20
C LEU A 348 -34.57 -21.77 -29.86
N LYS A 349 -35.18 -22.69 -30.61
CA LYS A 349 -34.45 -23.76 -31.33
C LYS A 349 -33.56 -23.18 -32.42
N ASP A 350 -34.06 -22.19 -33.15
CA ASP A 350 -33.30 -21.53 -34.21
C ASP A 350 -32.13 -20.72 -33.62
N ALA A 351 -32.38 -19.99 -32.52
CA ALA A 351 -31.34 -19.23 -31.81
C ALA A 351 -30.18 -20.12 -31.31
N VAL A 352 -30.48 -21.33 -30.81
CA VAL A 352 -29.45 -22.31 -30.40
C VAL A 352 -28.77 -22.98 -31.60
N ARG A 353 -29.51 -23.28 -32.68
CA ARG A 353 -28.94 -23.91 -33.89
C ARG A 353 -27.99 -22.99 -34.63
N ASP A 354 -28.37 -21.73 -34.81
CA ASP A 354 -27.56 -20.73 -35.51
C ASP A 354 -26.30 -20.39 -34.71
N ALA A 355 -26.34 -20.51 -33.38
CA ALA A 355 -25.19 -20.35 -32.51
C ALA A 355 -24.05 -21.36 -32.78
N ASN A 356 -24.33 -22.51 -33.38
CA ASN A 356 -23.30 -23.51 -33.71
C ASN A 356 -22.56 -23.22 -35.02
N LYS A 357 -22.95 -22.18 -35.78
CA LYS A 357 -22.36 -21.84 -37.08
C LYS A 357 -21.32 -20.71 -37.05
N GLY A 358 -21.03 -20.12 -35.88
CA GLY A 358 -19.82 -19.31 -35.64
C GLY A 358 -19.72 -17.95 -36.33
N ALA A 359 -20.75 -17.44 -37.01
CA ALA A 359 -20.76 -16.12 -37.65
C ALA A 359 -22.07 -15.38 -37.33
N GLU A 360 -22.07 -14.03 -37.41
CA GLU A 360 -23.19 -13.14 -37.05
C GLU A 360 -24.56 -13.75 -37.34
N ILE A 361 -25.30 -14.00 -36.27
CA ILE A 361 -26.50 -14.84 -36.30
C ILE A 361 -27.67 -13.96 -36.73
N ALA A 362 -28.42 -14.41 -37.75
CA ALA A 362 -29.69 -13.79 -38.16
C ALA A 362 -30.70 -13.70 -36.98
N SER A 363 -30.54 -14.56 -35.98
CA SER A 363 -31.42 -14.76 -34.82
C SER A 363 -30.98 -14.03 -33.50
N GLY A 364 -29.97 -13.14 -33.52
CA GLY A 364 -29.60 -12.27 -32.37
C GLY A 364 -28.10 -12.21 -32.00
N ARG A 365 -27.73 -11.37 -31.01
CA ARG A 365 -26.34 -11.20 -30.50
C ARG A 365 -26.27 -11.05 -28.98
N ALA A 366 -25.08 -11.27 -28.40
CA ALA A 366 -24.79 -11.01 -27.00
C ALA A 366 -24.09 -9.66 -26.84
N VAL A 367 -24.54 -8.88 -25.85
CA VAL A 367 -23.90 -7.62 -25.41
C VAL A 367 -23.74 -7.68 -23.89
N GLY A 368 -22.95 -6.78 -23.28
CA GLY A 368 -22.70 -6.92 -21.84
C GLY A 368 -21.40 -6.34 -21.26
N TRP A 369 -20.48 -5.82 -22.08
CA TRP A 369 -19.17 -5.38 -21.58
C TRP A 369 -19.26 -4.13 -20.70
N THR A 370 -18.58 -4.16 -19.54
CA THR A 370 -18.50 -3.04 -18.59
C THR A 370 -17.42 -2.04 -18.97
N GLU A 371 -17.50 -1.47 -20.16
CA GLU A 371 -16.49 -0.52 -20.63
C GLU A 371 -16.74 0.90 -20.10
N ARG A 372 -15.69 1.56 -19.61
CA ARG A 372 -15.75 3.00 -19.34
C ARG A 372 -15.73 3.73 -20.67
N LYS A 373 -16.74 4.57 -20.92
CA LYS A 373 -16.91 5.38 -22.15
C LYS A 373 -15.72 6.29 -22.54
N SER A 374 -14.71 6.43 -21.67
CA SER A 374 -13.50 7.25 -21.84
C SER A 374 -12.19 6.45 -21.78
N ALA A 375 -12.23 5.12 -21.64
CA ALA A 375 -11.00 4.33 -21.50
C ALA A 375 -10.29 4.12 -22.85
N THR A 376 -8.97 4.25 -22.85
CA THR A 376 -8.10 4.00 -24.00
C THR A 376 -7.90 2.50 -24.30
N SER A 377 -8.17 1.65 -23.31
CA SER A 377 -8.07 0.19 -23.40
C SER A 377 -9.33 -0.46 -22.85
N PRO A 378 -9.81 -1.55 -23.47
CA PRO A 378 -10.92 -2.33 -22.92
C PRO A 378 -10.51 -3.16 -21.69
N VAL A 379 -9.20 -3.29 -21.42
CA VAL A 379 -8.65 -3.99 -20.24
C VAL A 379 -8.45 -2.99 -19.11
N SER A 380 -9.06 -3.29 -17.96
CA SER A 380 -8.88 -2.52 -16.72
C SER A 380 -7.68 -3.02 -15.93
N LEU A 381 -7.03 -2.15 -15.16
CA LEU A 381 -5.89 -2.46 -14.28
C LEU A 381 -6.20 -2.04 -12.84
N ILE A 382 -5.87 -2.91 -11.89
CA ILE A 382 -5.80 -2.61 -10.46
C ILE A 382 -4.38 -2.90 -9.98
N ASP A 383 -3.71 -1.90 -9.41
CA ASP A 383 -2.39 -2.03 -8.77
C ASP A 383 -2.61 -2.18 -7.26
N LEU A 384 -2.37 -3.38 -6.74
CA LEU A 384 -2.47 -3.68 -5.31
C LEU A 384 -1.10 -3.86 -4.66
N GLY A 385 -0.01 -3.50 -5.34
CA GLY A 385 1.34 -3.67 -4.81
C GLY A 385 1.56 -2.94 -3.48
N ALA A 386 0.90 -1.81 -3.25
CA ALA A 386 1.00 -1.09 -1.96
C ALA A 386 0.36 -1.82 -0.77
N VAL A 387 -0.55 -2.76 -1.04
CA VAL A 387 -1.36 -3.46 -0.03
C VAL A 387 -1.00 -4.93 0.07
N MET A 388 -0.47 -5.52 -1.00
CA MET A 388 -0.18 -6.96 -1.09
C MET A 388 1.32 -7.29 -0.99
N ASP A 389 2.21 -6.40 -1.45
CA ASP A 389 3.66 -6.64 -1.41
C ASP A 389 4.20 -6.56 0.03
N PRO A 390 4.72 -7.66 0.60
CA PRO A 390 5.25 -7.67 1.97
C PRO A 390 6.36 -6.65 2.22
N GLU A 391 7.22 -6.38 1.22
CA GLU A 391 8.34 -5.45 1.37
C GLU A 391 7.84 -4.01 1.45
N ARG A 392 6.90 -3.64 0.59
CA ARG A 392 6.27 -2.30 0.60
C ARG A 392 5.39 -2.10 1.82
N LEU A 393 4.71 -3.14 2.30
CA LEU A 393 3.95 -3.10 3.54
C LEU A 393 4.86 -2.84 4.75
N ALA A 394 6.02 -3.51 4.81
CA ALA A 394 7.01 -3.29 5.87
C ALA A 394 7.52 -1.84 5.87
N GLU A 395 7.84 -1.28 4.70
CA GLU A 395 8.24 0.12 4.56
C GLU A 395 7.13 1.10 4.99
N SER A 396 5.90 0.87 4.52
CA SER A 396 4.75 1.70 4.86
C SER A 396 4.47 1.70 6.37
N SER A 397 4.55 0.52 7.00
CA SER A 397 4.39 0.36 8.45
C SER A 397 5.51 1.06 9.24
N ALA A 398 6.77 0.92 8.80
CA ALA A 398 7.90 1.63 9.42
C ALA A 398 7.72 3.16 9.34
N ARG A 399 7.31 3.69 8.18
CA ARG A 399 7.07 5.12 7.98
C ARG A 399 5.85 5.62 8.76
N LEU A 400 4.81 4.79 8.93
CA LEU A 400 3.63 5.14 9.71
C LEU A 400 3.99 5.48 11.16
N ASN A 401 4.91 4.75 11.80
CA ASN A 401 5.35 5.05 13.16
C ASN A 401 5.95 6.46 13.29
N LEU A 402 6.77 6.88 12.32
CA LEU A 402 7.32 8.23 12.28
C LEU A 402 6.24 9.29 12.01
N ASN A 403 5.31 9.00 11.11
CA ASN A 403 4.17 9.87 10.86
C ASN A 403 3.28 10.03 12.11
N LEU A 404 3.12 8.97 12.92
CA LEU A 404 2.40 9.05 14.18
C LEU A 404 3.10 9.97 15.19
N MET A 405 4.45 9.94 15.27
CA MET A 405 5.20 10.90 16.08
C MET A 405 4.92 12.33 15.63
N LYS A 406 4.94 12.58 14.30
CA LYS A 406 4.62 13.90 13.74
C LYS A 406 3.18 14.31 14.06
N TRP A 407 2.19 13.48 13.76
CA TRP A 407 0.78 13.85 13.89
C TRP A 407 0.31 13.98 15.34
N ARG A 408 0.83 13.15 16.25
CA ARG A 408 0.38 13.12 17.65
C ARG A 408 1.18 14.02 18.57
N MET A 409 2.51 14.11 18.36
CA MET A 409 3.41 14.75 19.33
C MET A 409 4.01 16.06 18.78
N LEU A 410 4.55 16.02 17.55
CA LEU A 410 5.31 17.15 16.98
C LEU A 410 4.88 17.46 15.54
N PRO A 411 3.78 18.21 15.31
CA PRO A 411 3.24 18.47 13.97
C PRO A 411 4.23 19.11 12.99
N ASN A 412 5.15 19.91 13.51
CA ASN A 412 6.19 20.61 12.75
C ASN A 412 7.43 19.75 12.44
N LEU A 413 7.44 18.48 12.86
CA LEU A 413 8.54 17.55 12.60
C LEU A 413 8.71 17.30 11.09
N ARG A 414 9.94 17.50 10.61
CA ARG A 414 10.34 17.33 9.22
C ARG A 414 11.06 15.99 9.05
N LEU A 415 10.35 15.03 8.49
CA LEU A 415 10.84 13.66 8.27
C LEU A 415 11.45 13.45 6.89
N ASP A 416 10.95 14.17 5.87
CA ASP A 416 11.35 13.92 4.48
C ASP A 416 12.83 14.19 4.21
N GLY A 417 13.42 15.18 4.92
CA GLY A 417 14.85 15.46 4.84
C GLY A 417 15.71 14.31 5.37
N LEU A 418 15.31 13.70 6.48
CA LEU A 418 15.97 12.52 7.04
C LEU A 418 15.80 11.32 6.10
N ALA A 419 14.59 11.09 5.58
CA ALA A 419 14.33 9.98 4.66
C ALA A 419 15.14 10.07 3.36
N ALA A 420 15.40 11.29 2.87
CA ALA A 420 16.18 11.54 1.66
C ALA A 420 17.71 11.44 1.88
N CYS A 421 18.17 11.58 3.13
CA CYS A 421 19.57 11.66 3.53
C CYS A 421 20.38 10.43 3.07
N LYS A 422 21.54 10.69 2.46
CA LYS A 422 22.59 9.69 2.19
C LYS A 422 23.62 9.71 3.33
N ALA A 423 23.60 8.71 4.20
CA ALA A 423 24.52 8.59 5.31
C ALA A 423 25.73 7.72 4.95
N LEU A 424 26.94 8.24 5.16
CA LEU A 424 28.19 7.48 5.09
C LEU A 424 28.66 7.13 6.50
N ILE A 425 28.84 5.85 6.78
CA ILE A 425 29.28 5.33 8.07
C ILE A 425 30.71 4.81 7.94
N LEU A 426 31.67 5.51 8.55
CA LEU A 426 33.08 5.14 8.57
C LEU A 426 33.38 4.35 9.84
N GLY A 427 33.48 3.03 9.70
CA GLY A 427 33.63 2.06 10.78
C GLY A 427 32.33 1.29 11.03
N SER A 428 32.36 -0.01 10.77
CA SER A 428 31.23 -0.95 10.97
C SER A 428 31.42 -1.80 12.24
N GLY A 429 32.05 -1.21 13.26
CA GLY A 429 32.17 -1.79 14.59
C GLY A 429 30.93 -1.57 15.45
N THR A 430 31.09 -1.59 16.77
CA THR A 430 29.98 -1.45 17.73
C THR A 430 29.15 -0.18 17.52
N LEU A 431 29.82 0.96 17.31
CA LEU A 431 29.15 2.23 17.00
C LEU A 431 28.43 2.17 15.65
N GLY A 432 29.11 1.71 14.59
CA GLY A 432 28.56 1.64 13.24
C GLY A 432 27.28 0.83 13.16
N CYS A 433 27.24 -0.34 13.80
CA CYS A 433 26.03 -1.17 13.85
C CYS A 433 24.85 -0.46 14.51
N ASN A 434 25.09 0.20 15.66
CA ASN A 434 24.04 0.88 16.41
C ASN A 434 23.55 2.13 15.67
N VAL A 435 24.46 2.96 15.15
CA VAL A 435 24.12 4.14 14.34
C VAL A 435 23.32 3.73 13.11
N ALA A 436 23.74 2.70 12.37
CA ALA A 436 23.01 2.23 11.18
C ALA A 436 21.57 1.78 11.50
N ARG A 437 21.39 1.03 12.59
CA ARG A 437 20.04 0.63 13.05
C ARG A 437 19.18 1.83 13.47
N GLN A 438 19.76 2.79 14.17
CA GLN A 438 19.02 3.98 14.63
C GLN A 438 18.69 4.95 13.48
N LEU A 439 19.55 5.03 12.45
CA LEU A 439 19.26 5.77 11.21
C LEU A 439 18.03 5.17 10.49
N LEU A 440 17.93 3.83 10.42
CA LEU A 440 16.72 3.16 9.91
C LEU A 440 15.47 3.52 10.72
N MET A 441 15.57 3.60 12.06
CA MET A 441 14.45 3.99 12.92
C MET A 441 13.92 5.39 12.60
N TRP A 442 14.81 6.32 12.22
CA TRP A 442 14.45 7.66 11.76
C TRP A 442 14.07 7.74 10.27
N GLY A 443 13.97 6.60 9.58
CA GLY A 443 13.52 6.50 8.20
C GLY A 443 14.60 6.78 7.15
N VAL A 444 15.89 6.85 7.54
CA VAL A 444 17.01 7.01 6.60
C VAL A 444 17.18 5.70 5.82
N THR A 445 17.01 5.74 4.50
CA THR A 445 17.03 4.52 3.67
C THR A 445 18.31 4.34 2.86
N LYS A 446 19.18 5.35 2.77
CA LYS A 446 20.41 5.31 1.96
C LYS A 446 21.64 5.32 2.86
N ILE A 447 22.23 4.14 3.08
CA ILE A 447 23.32 3.93 4.03
C ILE A 447 24.49 3.24 3.33
N THR A 448 25.65 3.87 3.35
CA THR A 448 26.90 3.24 2.91
C THR A 448 27.81 3.03 4.11
N LEU A 449 28.26 1.79 4.30
CA LEU A 449 29.18 1.40 5.36
C LEU A 449 30.58 1.18 4.80
N VAL A 450 31.60 1.63 5.51
CA VAL A 450 33.01 1.47 5.15
C VAL A 450 33.75 0.79 6.30
N ASP A 451 34.38 -0.34 6.01
CA ASP A 451 35.23 -1.08 6.95
C ASP A 451 36.10 -2.08 6.19
N ARG A 452 37.38 -2.18 6.55
CA ARG A 452 38.29 -3.19 5.97
C ARG A 452 38.19 -4.54 6.68
N GLY A 453 37.82 -4.53 7.96
CA GLY A 453 37.88 -5.68 8.85
C GLY A 453 36.86 -6.76 8.52
N ASN A 454 37.15 -7.96 9.00
CA ASN A 454 36.27 -9.12 8.92
C ASN A 454 35.53 -9.34 10.25
N VAL A 455 34.34 -9.92 10.19
CA VAL A 455 33.58 -10.32 11.39
C VAL A 455 34.36 -11.43 12.11
N SER A 456 34.60 -11.25 13.41
CA SER A 456 35.29 -12.22 14.27
C SER A 456 34.34 -12.80 15.33
N PHE A 457 34.72 -13.93 15.94
CA PHE A 457 33.91 -14.67 16.92
C PHE A 457 33.39 -13.83 18.09
N SER A 458 34.12 -12.81 18.52
CA SER A 458 33.70 -11.95 19.62
C SER A 458 32.75 -10.83 19.18
N ASN A 459 32.61 -10.55 17.88
CA ASN A 459 31.86 -9.41 17.36
C ASN A 459 30.34 -9.53 17.54
N PRO A 460 29.66 -10.65 17.24
CA PRO A 460 28.19 -10.72 17.27
C PRO A 460 27.54 -10.27 18.57
N VAL A 461 28.16 -10.53 19.72
CA VAL A 461 27.60 -10.15 21.04
C VAL A 461 27.66 -8.65 21.33
N ARG A 462 28.49 -7.88 20.61
CA ARG A 462 28.65 -6.43 20.81
C ARG A 462 28.32 -5.60 19.57
N GLN A 463 28.31 -6.20 18.39
CA GLN A 463 28.09 -5.53 17.10
C GLN A 463 26.74 -6.00 16.55
N THR A 464 25.71 -5.19 16.76
CA THR A 464 24.28 -5.57 16.65
C THR A 464 23.79 -5.93 15.25
N LEU A 465 24.64 -5.86 14.22
CA LEU A 465 24.30 -6.28 12.86
C LEU A 465 24.90 -7.63 12.46
N PHE A 466 25.73 -8.25 13.30
CA PHE A 466 26.39 -9.50 12.97
C PHE A 466 25.83 -10.67 13.76
N GLU A 467 25.72 -11.80 13.08
CA GLU A 467 25.31 -13.08 13.63
C GLU A 467 26.46 -14.08 13.57
N MET A 468 26.32 -15.23 14.24
CA MET A 468 27.34 -16.27 14.22
C MET A 468 27.53 -16.88 12.81
N SER A 469 26.47 -16.86 12.00
CA SER A 469 26.49 -17.25 10.59
C SER A 469 27.48 -16.41 9.77
N ASP A 470 27.65 -15.13 10.09
CA ASP A 470 28.59 -14.21 9.43
C ASP A 470 30.07 -14.53 9.80
N VAL A 471 30.31 -15.42 10.77
CA VAL A 471 31.65 -15.85 11.19
C VAL A 471 32.00 -17.25 10.64
N ILE A 472 31.09 -18.22 10.78
CA ILE A 472 31.38 -19.64 10.52
C ILE A 472 31.23 -20.01 9.05
N ASN A 473 30.15 -19.57 8.39
CA ASN A 473 29.81 -20.00 7.02
C ASN A 473 29.49 -18.83 6.06
N PRO A 474 30.22 -17.69 6.06
CA PRO A 474 30.01 -16.69 5.04
C PRO A 474 30.70 -17.09 3.72
N GLN A 475 30.20 -16.60 2.59
CA GLN A 475 31.06 -16.49 1.40
C GLN A 475 32.23 -15.54 1.72
N GLN A 476 33.38 -15.70 1.05
CA GLN A 476 34.60 -14.96 1.41
C GLN A 476 34.40 -13.43 1.43
N GLU A 477 33.64 -12.89 0.47
CA GLU A 477 33.32 -11.46 0.39
C GLU A 477 32.34 -10.99 1.47
N GLU A 478 31.44 -11.88 1.90
CA GLU A 478 30.44 -11.60 2.94
C GLU A 478 31.04 -11.55 4.35
N ARG A 479 32.27 -12.04 4.53
CA ARG A 479 32.97 -12.00 5.81
C ARG A 479 33.40 -10.57 6.19
N ASN A 480 33.51 -9.66 5.22
CA ASN A 480 33.84 -8.27 5.49
C ASN A 480 32.70 -7.58 6.27
N LYS A 481 33.05 -6.82 7.31
CA LYS A 481 32.09 -6.17 8.21
C LYS A 481 31.13 -5.22 7.51
N ALA A 482 31.62 -4.43 6.55
CA ALA A 482 30.77 -3.47 5.85
C ALA A 482 29.72 -4.19 4.97
N VAL A 483 30.13 -5.27 4.28
CA VAL A 483 29.25 -6.09 3.45
C VAL A 483 28.22 -6.83 4.31
N ALA A 484 28.66 -7.49 5.39
CA ALA A 484 27.79 -8.16 6.34
C ALA A 484 26.75 -7.20 6.95
N ALA A 485 27.18 -5.99 7.33
CA ALA A 485 26.30 -4.99 7.92
C ALA A 485 25.24 -4.52 6.92
N ALA A 486 25.61 -4.27 5.66
CA ALA A 486 24.66 -3.89 4.62
C ALA A 486 23.64 -5.01 4.34
N LYS A 487 24.08 -6.29 4.35
CA LYS A 487 23.19 -7.46 4.23
C LYS A 487 22.22 -7.53 5.41
N ALA A 488 22.70 -7.33 6.63
CA ALA A 488 21.86 -7.33 7.83
C ALA A 488 20.81 -6.22 7.80
N LEU A 489 21.15 -5.01 7.33
CA LEU A 489 20.16 -3.93 7.16
C LEU A 489 19.06 -4.32 6.17
N LYS A 490 19.40 -4.98 5.05
CA LYS A 490 18.42 -5.48 4.07
C LYS A 490 17.56 -6.62 4.64
N ARG A 491 18.09 -7.43 5.57
CA ARG A 491 17.26 -8.42 6.30
C ARG A 491 16.26 -7.74 7.25
N ILE A 492 16.60 -6.58 7.81
CA ILE A 492 15.74 -5.81 8.72
C ILE A 492 14.65 -5.06 7.95
N LEU A 493 15.02 -4.36 6.88
CA LEU A 493 14.11 -3.64 5.99
C LEU A 493 14.54 -3.89 4.53
N PRO A 494 13.85 -4.77 3.78
CA PRO A 494 14.26 -5.14 2.43
C PRO A 494 14.44 -3.97 1.46
N THR A 495 13.62 -2.93 1.59
CA THR A 495 13.63 -1.76 0.71
C THR A 495 14.78 -0.77 0.99
N VAL A 496 15.64 -1.01 1.99
CA VAL A 496 16.79 -0.15 2.29
C VAL A 496 17.87 -0.23 1.19
N HIS A 497 18.35 0.94 0.78
CA HIS A 497 19.51 1.09 -0.09
C HIS A 497 20.79 1.07 0.76
N ALA A 498 21.16 -0.13 1.25
CA ALA A 498 22.38 -0.36 1.99
C ALA A 498 23.52 -0.91 1.11
N CYS A 499 24.71 -0.30 1.20
CA CYS A 499 25.92 -0.72 0.50
C CYS A 499 27.10 -0.87 1.47
N GLY A 500 27.87 -1.95 1.35
CA GLY A 500 29.09 -2.18 2.11
C GLY A 500 30.32 -2.02 1.22
N VAL A 501 31.29 -1.22 1.65
CA VAL A 501 32.53 -0.95 0.91
C VAL A 501 33.73 -1.41 1.72
N PRO A 502 34.37 -2.53 1.34
CA PRO A 502 35.67 -2.93 1.88
C PRO A 502 36.74 -1.92 1.46
N LEU A 503 37.22 -1.11 2.39
CA LEU A 503 38.18 -0.03 2.11
C LEU A 503 39.03 0.29 3.34
N THR A 504 40.33 0.47 3.12
CA THR A 504 41.27 0.92 4.15
C THR A 504 41.20 2.44 4.32
N ILE A 505 41.13 2.92 5.56
CA ILE A 505 41.35 4.34 5.89
C ILE A 505 42.80 4.45 6.35
N HIS A 506 43.64 5.12 5.56
CA HIS A 506 45.07 5.26 5.89
C HIS A 506 45.29 6.24 7.05
N MET A 507 46.16 5.83 7.98
CA MET A 507 46.36 6.49 9.27
C MET A 507 47.75 7.15 9.32
N PRO A 508 47.87 8.42 9.76
CA PRO A 508 49.16 9.04 10.05
C PRO A 508 50.04 8.21 10.99
N GLY A 509 51.28 7.93 10.57
CA GLY A 509 52.28 7.20 11.36
C GLY A 509 52.44 5.75 10.94
N HIS A 510 51.51 5.22 10.14
CA HIS A 510 51.57 3.86 9.60
C HIS A 510 52.16 3.91 8.20
N ARG A 511 53.49 3.79 8.12
CA ARG A 511 54.23 3.88 6.85
C ARG A 511 53.70 2.89 5.82
N ILE A 512 53.52 3.39 4.60
CA ILE A 512 53.14 2.63 3.42
C ILE A 512 54.40 2.37 2.61
N ASP A 513 54.68 1.10 2.35
CA ASP A 513 55.79 0.70 1.49
C ASP A 513 55.58 1.21 0.06
N LYS A 514 56.68 1.56 -0.63
CA LYS A 514 56.66 2.08 -2.01
C LYS A 514 55.84 1.23 -2.98
N GLN A 515 55.84 -0.09 -2.78
CA GLN A 515 55.10 -1.04 -3.63
C GLN A 515 53.58 -0.89 -3.53
N ARG A 516 53.07 -0.34 -2.43
CA ARG A 516 51.64 -0.19 -2.12
C ARG A 516 51.13 1.25 -2.24
N GLU A 517 51.99 2.20 -2.60
CA GLU A 517 51.60 3.60 -2.74
C GLU A 517 50.48 3.80 -3.78
N THR A 518 50.55 3.10 -4.91
CA THR A 518 49.51 3.19 -5.96
C THR A 518 48.15 2.68 -5.48
N GLU A 519 48.14 1.57 -4.72
CA GLU A 519 46.94 1.02 -4.09
C GLU A 519 46.37 2.03 -3.08
N ALA A 520 47.23 2.56 -2.21
CA ALA A 520 46.82 3.53 -1.20
C ALA A 520 46.26 4.81 -1.80
N ILE A 521 46.86 5.33 -2.88
CA ILE A 521 46.35 6.50 -3.62
C ILE A 521 44.94 6.21 -4.16
N ALA A 522 44.71 5.02 -4.71
CA ALA A 522 43.39 4.62 -5.18
C ALA A 522 42.37 4.49 -4.04
N GLU A 523 42.76 3.91 -2.89
CA GLU A 523 41.91 3.81 -1.70
C GLU A 523 41.56 5.21 -1.14
N ILE A 524 42.53 6.12 -1.06
CA ILE A 524 42.34 7.53 -0.66
C ILE A 524 41.35 8.22 -1.60
N GLY A 525 41.54 8.08 -2.91
CA GLY A 525 40.63 8.65 -3.91
C GLY A 525 39.21 8.09 -3.82
N ARG A 526 39.07 6.79 -3.52
CA ARG A 526 37.77 6.15 -3.31
C ARG A 526 37.06 6.67 -2.05
N LEU A 527 37.80 6.86 -0.96
CA LEU A 527 37.25 7.45 0.27
C LEU A 527 36.78 8.89 0.03
N ASP A 528 37.56 9.69 -0.70
CA ASP A 528 37.19 11.06 -1.09
C ASP A 528 35.89 11.11 -1.88
N ALA A 529 35.77 10.25 -2.90
CA ALA A 529 34.57 10.13 -3.72
C ALA A 529 33.34 9.74 -2.89
N LEU A 530 33.48 8.81 -1.94
CA LEU A 530 32.41 8.45 -1.02
C LEU A 530 31.99 9.64 -0.16
N ILE A 531 32.91 10.37 0.46
CA ILE A 531 32.59 11.54 1.29
C ILE A 531 31.84 12.61 0.47
N ARG A 532 32.25 12.83 -0.78
CA ARG A 532 31.59 13.78 -1.69
C ARG A 532 30.17 13.36 -2.08
N ALA A 533 29.94 12.07 -2.29
CA ALA A 533 28.66 11.53 -2.76
C ALA A 533 27.55 11.49 -1.69
N HIS A 534 27.91 11.61 -0.41
CA HIS A 534 27.00 11.52 0.73
C HIS A 534 26.69 12.88 1.36
N ASP A 535 25.57 12.96 2.07
CA ASP A 535 25.08 14.21 2.68
C ASP A 535 25.66 14.43 4.09
N VAL A 536 25.90 13.33 4.82
CA VAL A 536 26.49 13.35 6.16
C VAL A 536 27.46 12.18 6.34
N VAL A 537 28.55 12.43 7.07
CA VAL A 537 29.56 11.44 7.44
C VAL A 537 29.50 11.17 8.94
N PHE A 538 29.30 9.90 9.31
CA PHE A 538 29.49 9.42 10.67
C PHE A 538 30.90 8.86 10.82
N LEU A 539 31.71 9.49 11.68
CA LEU A 539 33.08 9.09 11.94
C LEU A 539 33.16 8.25 13.22
N LEU A 540 33.20 6.93 13.04
CA LEU A 540 33.00 5.91 14.07
C LEU A 540 34.16 4.90 14.14
N THR A 541 35.35 5.30 13.68
CA THR A 541 36.57 4.49 13.71
C THR A 541 37.08 4.28 15.13
N ASP A 542 37.89 3.26 15.34
CA ASP A 542 38.39 2.82 16.65
C ASP A 542 39.58 3.63 17.19
N SER A 543 40.40 4.19 16.32
CA SER A 543 41.60 4.96 16.70
C SER A 543 41.46 6.46 16.41
N ARG A 544 42.39 7.26 16.97
CA ARG A 544 42.46 8.71 16.77
C ARG A 544 43.02 9.03 15.38
N GLU A 545 44.06 8.31 14.98
CA GLU A 545 44.77 8.45 13.72
C GLU A 545 43.88 8.12 12.51
N ALA A 546 42.98 7.13 12.63
CA ALA A 546 41.96 6.84 11.59
C ALA A 546 40.94 7.97 11.40
N ARG A 547 40.77 8.86 12.39
CA ARG A 547 39.84 10.00 12.31
C ARG A 547 40.39 11.18 11.53
N TRP A 548 41.70 11.26 11.35
CA TRP A 548 42.37 12.41 10.76
C TRP A 548 41.97 12.61 9.30
N LEU A 549 42.18 11.59 8.45
CA LEU A 549 41.94 11.70 7.01
C LEU A 549 40.47 12.03 6.67
N PRO A 550 39.45 11.35 7.24
CA PRO A 550 38.06 11.73 7.03
C PRO A 550 37.74 13.15 7.49
N THR A 551 38.37 13.64 8.57
CA THR A 551 38.17 15.01 9.06
C THR A 551 38.70 16.05 8.08
N VAL A 552 39.88 15.83 7.51
CA VAL A 552 40.48 16.68 6.48
C VAL A 552 39.59 16.70 5.24
N MET A 553 39.21 15.53 4.72
CA MET A 553 38.36 15.40 3.53
C MET A 553 36.99 16.04 3.70
N ALA A 554 36.29 15.74 4.80
CA ALA A 554 34.98 16.31 5.06
C ALA A 554 35.06 17.84 5.21
N THR A 555 36.09 18.35 5.86
CA THR A 555 36.34 19.79 5.93
C THR A 555 36.60 20.39 4.54
N ALA A 556 37.47 19.77 3.75
CA ALA A 556 37.84 20.27 2.43
C ALA A 556 36.64 20.38 1.48
N HIS A 557 35.67 19.46 1.61
CA HIS A 557 34.44 19.42 0.81
C HIS A 557 33.22 20.08 1.48
N ASN A 558 33.42 20.75 2.62
CA ASN A 558 32.35 21.33 3.44
C ASN A 558 31.20 20.34 3.75
N LYS A 559 31.56 19.09 4.05
CA LYS A 559 30.62 18.01 4.36
C LYS A 559 30.32 17.94 5.86
N PRO A 560 29.04 17.88 6.25
CA PRO A 560 28.64 17.55 7.60
C PRO A 560 29.29 16.27 8.13
N LEU A 561 29.89 16.35 9.31
CA LEU A 561 30.51 15.20 9.97
C LEU A 561 30.12 15.14 11.44
N VAL A 562 29.62 13.98 11.88
CA VAL A 562 29.32 13.66 13.28
C VAL A 562 30.34 12.62 13.75
N ASN A 563 31.19 13.03 14.69
CA ASN A 563 32.25 12.21 15.25
C ASN A 563 31.79 11.64 16.59
N THR A 564 31.89 10.31 16.74
CA THR A 564 31.61 9.62 17.99
C THR A 564 32.79 8.76 18.40
N ALA A 565 33.25 8.90 19.64
CA ALA A 565 34.34 8.12 20.21
C ALA A 565 34.00 7.61 21.62
N LEU A 566 34.64 6.50 21.99
CA LEU A 566 34.39 5.78 23.23
C LEU A 566 35.67 5.72 24.07
N GLY A 567 35.51 5.89 25.39
CA GLY A 567 36.46 5.44 26.40
C GLY A 567 35.98 4.13 27.03
N PHE A 568 36.50 3.79 28.22
CA PHE A 568 36.05 2.61 28.97
C PHE A 568 34.60 2.76 29.45
N ASP A 569 34.30 3.88 30.10
CA ASP A 569 33.02 4.23 30.72
C ASP A 569 32.52 5.63 30.31
N THR A 570 33.21 6.27 29.36
CA THR A 570 32.92 7.61 28.87
C THR A 570 32.72 7.61 27.36
N TYR A 571 32.06 8.64 26.83
CA TYR A 571 31.90 8.85 25.40
C TYR A 571 31.93 10.33 25.04
N VAL A 572 32.25 10.60 23.78
CA VAL A 572 32.10 11.93 23.17
C VAL A 572 31.36 11.81 21.84
N VAL A 573 30.37 12.66 21.64
CA VAL A 573 29.66 12.89 20.38
C VAL A 573 29.84 14.34 20.02
N MET A 574 30.28 14.65 18.81
CA MET A 574 30.40 16.03 18.36
C MET A 574 30.13 16.19 16.87
N ARG A 575 29.58 17.34 16.49
CA ARG A 575 29.45 17.73 15.08
C ARG A 575 30.60 18.64 14.69
N HIS A 576 31.23 18.44 13.54
CA HIS A 576 32.24 19.37 13.04
C HIS A 576 31.58 20.63 12.49
N GLY A 577 32.30 21.76 12.55
CA GLY A 577 31.86 22.99 11.92
C GLY A 577 31.89 22.92 10.40
N VAL A 578 30.79 23.35 9.78
CA VAL A 578 30.69 23.65 8.35
C VAL A 578 30.97 25.14 8.10
N GLU A 579 31.35 25.50 6.88
CA GLU A 579 31.55 26.89 6.49
C GLU A 579 30.21 27.67 6.68
N PRO A 580 30.24 28.88 7.28
CA PRO A 580 29.05 29.71 7.42
C PRO A 580 28.49 30.09 6.05
N LYS A 581 27.17 30.27 5.93
CA LYS A 581 26.56 30.84 4.72
C LYS A 581 27.04 32.29 4.54
N GLU A 582 27.24 32.72 3.29
CA GLU A 582 27.62 34.09 2.94
C GLU A 582 26.71 35.11 3.67
N GLY A 583 27.31 36.04 4.40
CA GLY A 583 26.61 37.05 5.23
C GLY A 583 26.36 36.66 6.69
N SER A 584 26.75 35.46 7.15
CA SER A 584 26.69 35.06 8.56
C SER A 584 27.94 35.47 9.34
N VAL A 585 27.76 36.10 10.50
CA VAL A 585 28.83 36.53 11.43
C VAL A 585 29.33 35.38 12.34
N ALA A 586 28.79 34.16 12.17
CA ALA A 586 29.08 33.04 13.08
C ALA A 586 30.43 32.37 12.79
N SER A 587 31.29 32.28 13.81
CA SER A 587 32.56 31.55 13.74
C SER A 587 32.36 30.05 13.54
N ARG A 588 33.18 29.43 12.68
CA ARG A 588 33.13 28.00 12.38
C ARG A 588 33.49 27.18 13.63
N LEU A 589 32.66 26.19 13.95
CA LEU A 589 32.93 25.25 15.05
C LEU A 589 34.18 24.40 14.78
N GLY A 590 34.85 24.01 15.86
CA GLY A 590 36.04 23.16 15.80
C GLY A 590 35.76 21.74 15.31
N CYS A 591 36.81 21.03 14.93
CA CYS A 591 36.76 19.58 14.71
C CYS A 591 37.33 18.84 15.92
N TYR A 592 37.33 17.50 15.87
CA TYR A 592 37.90 16.63 16.90
C TYR A 592 39.36 16.97 17.28
N PHE A 593 40.15 17.52 16.35
CA PHE A 593 41.56 17.85 16.55
C PHE A 593 41.83 19.31 16.95
N CYS A 594 40.80 20.16 17.09
CA CYS A 594 41.01 21.58 17.42
C CYS A 594 41.49 21.81 18.86
N SER A 595 41.22 20.87 19.76
CA SER A 595 41.62 20.98 21.17
C SER A 595 43.02 20.42 21.44
N ASP A 596 43.78 20.06 20.40
CA ASP A 596 45.08 19.39 20.53
C ASP A 596 46.18 20.13 19.76
N VAL A 597 47.39 20.12 20.32
CA VAL A 597 48.62 20.75 19.79
C VAL A 597 49.63 19.71 19.27
N VAL A 598 49.23 18.45 19.09
CA VAL A 598 50.11 17.36 18.59
C VAL A 598 49.47 16.66 17.39
N ALA A 599 50.27 16.35 16.36
CA ALA A 599 49.81 15.57 15.23
C ALA A 599 49.45 14.13 15.66
N PRO A 600 48.45 13.49 15.02
CA PRO A 600 48.18 12.07 15.23
C PRO A 600 49.42 11.25 14.83
N ARG A 601 49.87 10.36 15.71
CA ARG A 601 51.00 9.44 15.49
C ARG A 601 50.53 8.02 15.78
N ASP A 602 51.30 7.03 15.33
CA ASP A 602 51.02 5.61 15.58
C ASP A 602 50.94 5.34 17.09
N SER A 603 49.71 5.11 17.55
CA SER A 603 49.41 4.78 18.93
C SER A 603 49.16 3.28 19.13
N MET A 604 49.20 2.50 18.03
CA MET A 604 48.86 1.09 17.97
C MET A 604 50.08 0.19 18.17
N THR A 605 51.26 0.56 17.66
CA THR A 605 52.47 -0.28 17.76
C THR A 605 53.15 -0.25 19.13
N ALA A 606 52.93 0.80 19.93
CA ALA A 606 53.56 0.97 21.25
C ALA A 606 52.64 0.66 22.45
N ARG A 607 51.47 0.04 22.23
CA ARG A 607 50.62 -0.42 23.33
C ARG A 607 50.19 -1.87 23.15
N SER A 608 50.29 -2.69 24.21
CA SER A 608 49.61 -3.99 24.33
C SER A 608 48.11 -3.80 24.61
N LEU A 609 47.46 -2.94 23.82
CA LEU A 609 46.24 -2.23 24.17
C LEU A 609 45.33 -2.07 22.93
N ASP A 610 45.40 -3.06 22.04
CA ASP A 610 44.50 -3.33 20.92
C ASP A 610 43.07 -3.71 21.39
N GLN A 611 42.69 -3.23 22.58
CA GLN A 611 41.51 -3.62 23.35
C GLN A 611 40.58 -2.45 23.72
N GLN A 612 40.86 -1.18 23.38
CA GLN A 612 40.08 -0.08 23.97
C GLN A 612 38.66 0.18 23.41
N CYS A 613 38.28 -0.35 22.23
CA CYS A 613 36.86 -0.44 21.83
C CYS A 613 36.22 -1.82 22.13
N THR A 614 37.02 -2.78 22.59
CA THR A 614 36.56 -4.13 23.01
C THR A 614 36.33 -4.18 24.52
N VAL A 615 37.08 -3.38 25.27
CA VAL A 615 37.02 -3.16 26.72
C VAL A 615 36.37 -1.79 26.93
N THR A 616 35.12 -1.69 26.50
CA THR A 616 34.21 -0.59 26.85
C THR A 616 33.04 -1.22 27.56
N ARG A 617 32.50 -0.57 28.59
CA ARG A 617 31.24 -1.00 29.22
C ARG A 617 30.16 -1.07 28.12
N PRO A 618 29.50 -2.22 27.90
CA PRO A 618 28.69 -2.45 26.69
C PRO A 618 27.65 -1.37 26.39
N GLY A 619 26.99 -0.83 27.43
CA GLY A 619 25.95 0.19 27.28
C GLY A 619 26.43 1.55 26.78
N VAL A 620 27.71 1.89 26.90
CA VAL A 620 28.25 3.20 26.47
C VAL A 620 28.03 3.41 24.98
N SER A 621 28.27 2.36 24.18
CA SER A 621 28.14 2.44 22.73
C SER A 621 26.72 2.71 22.26
N ALA A 622 25.71 2.15 22.95
CA ALA A 622 24.31 2.35 22.63
C ALA A 622 23.90 3.80 22.91
N ILE A 623 24.31 4.34 24.06
CA ILE A 623 24.06 5.74 24.45
C ILE A 623 24.73 6.69 23.46
N ALA A 624 26.03 6.50 23.19
CA ALA A 624 26.78 7.37 22.29
C ALA A 624 26.22 7.36 20.86
N SER A 625 25.78 6.19 20.37
CA SER A 625 25.16 6.08 19.05
C SER A 625 23.81 6.80 19.01
N ALA A 626 22.96 6.58 20.02
CA ALA A 626 21.65 7.22 20.11
C ALA A 626 21.79 8.74 20.12
N THR A 627 22.66 9.26 20.97
CA THR A 627 22.96 10.69 21.04
C THR A 627 23.46 11.25 19.71
N ALA A 628 24.26 10.50 18.95
CA ALA A 628 24.75 10.94 17.63
C ALA A 628 23.65 11.02 16.57
N VAL A 629 22.73 10.05 16.55
CA VAL A 629 21.62 10.04 15.60
C VAL A 629 20.54 11.06 15.99
N GLU A 630 20.27 11.25 17.28
CA GLU A 630 19.38 12.33 17.73
C GLU A 630 19.92 13.71 17.36
N LEU A 631 21.23 13.93 17.51
CA LEU A 631 21.87 15.16 17.06
C LEU A 631 21.67 15.38 15.55
N LEU A 632 21.74 14.32 14.73
CA LEU A 632 21.41 14.40 13.31
C LEU A 632 19.96 14.81 13.07
N ALA A 633 19.01 14.15 13.75
CA ALA A 633 17.59 14.44 13.63
C ALA A 633 17.27 15.90 13.99
N GLN A 634 17.87 16.40 15.08
CA GLN A 634 17.78 17.79 15.49
C GLN A 634 18.32 18.75 14.43
N LEU A 635 19.48 18.45 13.84
CA LEU A 635 20.08 19.29 12.81
C LEU A 635 19.20 19.37 11.55
N TYR A 636 18.62 18.26 11.09
CA TYR A 636 17.68 18.26 9.96
C TYR A 636 16.37 19.01 10.24
N ASN A 637 16.01 19.15 11.51
CA ASN A 637 14.82 19.87 11.97
C ASN A 637 15.09 21.32 12.37
N HIS A 638 16.35 21.77 12.31
CA HIS A 638 16.71 23.17 12.56
C HIS A 638 16.81 23.96 11.23
N PRO A 639 16.29 25.20 11.14
CA PRO A 639 16.33 25.99 9.91
C PRO A 639 17.73 26.21 9.32
N LEU A 640 18.74 26.34 10.18
CA LEU A 640 20.15 26.50 9.77
C LEU A 640 20.89 25.18 9.49
N GLY A 641 20.26 24.03 9.74
CA GLY A 641 20.91 22.74 9.54
C GLY A 641 22.22 22.61 10.32
N PHE A 642 23.24 22.05 9.66
CA PHE A 642 24.60 21.90 10.20
C PHE A 642 25.34 23.22 10.46
N ALA A 643 24.91 24.33 9.83
CA ALA A 643 25.47 25.65 10.07
C ALA A 643 24.89 26.32 11.34
N CYS A 644 24.05 25.63 12.10
CA CYS A 644 23.53 26.13 13.37
C CYS A 644 24.68 26.42 14.36
N PRO A 645 24.67 27.57 15.07
CA PRO A 645 25.59 27.81 16.17
C PRO A 645 25.33 26.83 17.34
N PRO A 646 26.28 26.66 18.26
CA PRO A 646 26.06 25.82 19.44
C PRO A 646 25.02 26.45 20.35
N TYR A 647 24.09 25.65 20.86
CA TYR A 647 23.17 26.12 21.90
C TYR A 647 23.97 26.25 23.21
N THR A 648 23.92 27.43 23.83
CA THR A 648 24.56 27.72 25.13
C THR A 648 23.49 27.94 26.19
N GLU A 649 23.75 27.49 27.42
CA GLU A 649 22.92 27.87 28.56
C GLU A 649 23.12 29.35 28.88
N THR A 650 22.17 30.20 28.51
CA THR A 650 22.13 31.58 29.02
C THR A 650 21.64 31.51 30.46
N LYS A 651 22.52 31.74 31.45
CA LYS A 651 22.07 31.98 32.82
C LYS A 651 21.18 33.23 32.80
N MET A 652 19.89 33.09 33.12
CA MET A 652 19.01 34.23 33.41
C MET A 652 19.72 35.12 34.44
N GLN A 653 20.06 36.35 34.07
CA GLN A 653 20.35 37.38 35.05
C GLN A 653 19.05 37.60 35.84
N GLN A 654 19.14 37.44 37.16
CA GLN A 654 18.05 37.70 38.09
C GLN A 654 17.52 39.12 37.88
N GLY A 655 16.30 39.22 37.34
CA GLY A 655 15.57 40.46 37.15
C GLY A 655 14.08 40.20 37.09
N GLN A 656 13.48 40.07 38.28
CA GLN A 656 12.04 40.10 38.64
C GLN A 656 11.04 39.22 37.84
N PRO A 657 10.30 38.31 38.51
CA PRO A 657 9.25 37.53 37.87
C PRO A 657 7.96 38.36 37.73
N GLN A 658 7.47 38.53 36.50
CA GLN A 658 6.04 38.67 36.27
C GLN A 658 5.50 37.33 35.77
N GLN A 659 4.51 36.85 36.51
CA GLN A 659 3.84 35.56 36.34
C GLN A 659 3.06 35.52 35.03
N ASP A 660 3.31 34.49 34.23
CA ASP A 660 2.28 33.84 33.42
C ASP A 660 2.47 32.33 33.55
N GLU A 661 1.44 31.67 34.11
CA GLU A 661 1.40 30.23 34.32
C GLU A 661 1.11 29.51 32.99
N GLY A 662 1.98 28.59 32.57
CA GLY A 662 1.60 27.62 31.53
C GLY A 662 2.66 27.06 30.58
N ALA A 663 3.93 26.91 30.95
CA ALA A 663 4.89 25.99 30.30
C ALA A 663 6.18 25.85 31.14
N PRO A 664 6.91 24.71 31.10
CA PRO A 664 8.23 24.65 31.70
C PRO A 664 9.18 25.57 30.91
N ASP A 665 9.46 26.71 31.50
CA ASP A 665 10.21 27.82 30.93
C ASP A 665 11.72 27.54 30.96
N THR A 666 12.23 26.87 29.92
CA THR A 666 13.65 26.86 29.56
C THR A 666 13.78 27.18 28.07
N THR A 667 13.63 28.45 27.75
CA THR A 667 13.86 28.95 26.38
C THR A 667 15.37 28.95 26.06
N PHE A 668 15.86 27.83 25.52
CA PHE A 668 17.21 27.76 24.95
C PHE A 668 17.27 28.61 23.67
N THR A 669 17.62 29.88 23.80
CA THR A 669 17.72 30.80 22.65
C THR A 669 19.03 30.60 21.90
N ASN A 670 18.93 30.26 20.62
CA ASN A 670 19.97 30.47 19.63
C ASN A 670 20.30 31.98 19.55
N VAL A 671 21.54 32.35 19.24
CA VAL A 671 21.97 33.75 18.97
C VAL A 671 21.05 34.46 17.95
N ASN A 672 20.33 33.69 17.12
CA ASN A 672 19.38 34.17 16.10
C ASN A 672 17.89 33.81 16.36
N GLY A 673 17.49 33.33 17.55
CA GLY A 673 16.08 33.08 17.91
C GLY A 673 15.40 31.85 17.26
N ALA A 674 16.06 31.11 16.38
CA ALA A 674 15.52 29.86 15.81
C ALA A 674 15.60 28.70 16.82
N VAL A 675 14.48 28.01 17.06
CA VAL A 675 14.37 26.87 17.99
C VAL A 675 14.17 25.56 17.20
N CYS A 676 14.90 24.50 17.54
CA CYS A 676 14.67 23.17 16.99
C CYS A 676 13.56 22.45 17.76
N ALA A 677 12.59 21.89 17.03
CA ALA A 677 11.47 21.16 17.62
C ALA A 677 11.88 19.90 18.42
N LEU A 678 13.09 19.40 18.21
CA LEU A 678 13.65 18.21 18.89
C LEU A 678 14.61 18.56 20.04
N GLY A 679 14.68 19.84 20.44
CA GLY A 679 15.48 20.29 21.58
C GLY A 679 16.81 20.95 21.21
N THR A 680 17.77 20.92 22.14
CA THR A 680 19.03 21.66 22.06
C THR A 680 20.03 21.05 21.08
N ILE A 681 20.80 21.89 20.38
CA ILE A 681 21.83 21.44 19.42
C ILE A 681 23.24 21.87 19.90
N PRO A 682 23.89 21.05 20.74
CA PRO A 682 25.25 21.33 21.21
C PRO A 682 26.31 21.12 20.11
N HIS A 683 27.53 21.57 20.36
CA HIS A 683 28.70 21.26 19.54
C HIS A 683 29.29 19.90 19.94
N GLN A 684 29.61 19.72 21.22
CA GLN A 684 30.11 18.49 21.81
C GLN A 684 29.21 18.05 22.97
N ILE A 685 28.96 16.75 23.06
CA ILE A 685 28.26 16.07 24.15
C ILE A 685 29.24 15.06 24.72
N ARG A 686 29.51 15.15 26.02
CA ARG A 686 30.35 14.21 26.74
C ARG A 686 29.55 13.58 27.86
N GLY A 687 29.71 12.27 28.03
CA GLY A 687 28.99 11.55 29.08
C GLY A 687 29.84 10.47 29.72
N SER A 688 29.48 10.14 30.96
CA SER A 688 30.05 9.05 31.73
C SER A 688 28.94 8.16 32.26
N VAL A 689 29.02 6.85 31.99
CA VAL A 689 28.11 5.85 32.59
C VAL A 689 28.58 5.40 33.97
N LEU A 690 29.76 5.84 34.41
CA LEU A 690 30.21 5.65 35.80
C LEU A 690 29.48 6.62 36.72
N THR A 691 29.43 7.90 36.34
CA THR A 691 28.80 8.95 37.15
C THR A 691 27.37 9.28 36.73
N HIS A 692 26.88 8.69 35.63
CA HIS A 692 25.62 9.03 34.98
C HIS A 692 25.48 10.53 34.65
N TYR A 693 26.61 11.20 34.44
CA TYR A 693 26.66 12.62 34.14
C TYR A 693 26.90 12.86 32.65
N MET A 694 26.13 13.79 32.07
CA MET A 694 26.26 14.26 30.70
C MET A 694 26.37 15.78 30.71
N TYR A 695 27.32 16.32 29.96
CA TYR A 695 27.53 17.76 29.82
C TYR A 695 27.87 18.13 28.38
N THR A 696 27.66 19.39 28.04
CA THR A 696 27.93 19.91 26.70
C THR A 696 29.09 20.89 26.73
N LEU A 697 29.86 20.92 25.64
CA LEU A 697 30.94 21.87 25.43
C LEU A 697 30.84 22.43 24.01
N TYR A 698 31.41 23.61 23.81
CA TYR A 698 31.65 24.14 22.48
C TYR A 698 33.06 24.74 22.38
N GLY A 699 33.50 24.93 21.14
CA GLY A 699 34.84 25.37 20.83
C GLY A 699 34.89 25.70 19.35
N TYR A 700 35.53 26.81 19.02
CA TYR A 700 35.66 27.25 17.63
C TYR A 700 36.88 26.60 16.98
N ARG A 701 36.96 26.75 15.66
CA ARG A 701 38.11 26.33 14.88
C ARG A 701 39.39 26.95 15.42
N TYR A 702 40.43 26.14 15.57
CA TYR A 702 41.77 26.58 15.90
C TYR A 702 42.59 26.76 14.62
N ASP A 703 43.27 27.89 14.48
CA ASP A 703 43.96 28.27 13.23
C ASP A 703 45.15 27.35 12.92
N LEU A 704 45.84 26.83 13.95
CA LEU A 704 46.94 25.87 13.79
C LEU A 704 46.48 24.40 13.92
N CYS A 705 45.18 24.12 13.79
CA CYS A 705 44.66 22.75 13.91
C CYS A 705 45.32 21.81 12.89
N THR A 706 45.73 20.63 13.36
CA THR A 706 46.40 19.59 12.56
C THR A 706 45.49 18.93 11.51
N ALA A 707 44.18 19.24 11.48
CA ALA A 707 43.22 18.66 10.53
C ALA A 707 42.36 19.69 9.77
N CYS A 708 41.88 20.75 10.42
CA CYS A 708 40.94 21.70 9.81
C CYS A 708 41.47 23.14 9.64
N SER A 709 42.76 23.37 9.85
CA SER A 709 43.42 24.64 9.50
C SER A 709 43.41 24.87 7.99
N ASP A 710 43.45 26.14 7.56
CA ASP A 710 43.45 26.48 6.13
C ASP A 710 44.71 25.99 5.44
N ALA A 711 45.83 25.90 6.16
CA ALA A 711 47.08 25.38 5.64
C ALA A 711 46.96 23.89 5.28
N VAL A 712 46.44 23.07 6.20
CA VAL A 712 46.25 21.62 5.98
C VAL A 712 45.20 21.36 4.90
N VAL A 713 44.05 22.02 5.00
CA VAL A 713 42.94 21.85 4.05
C VAL A 713 43.34 22.36 2.66
N GLY A 714 44.08 23.47 2.59
CA GLY A 714 44.64 24.02 1.36
C GLY A 714 45.67 23.10 0.72
N ALA A 715 46.56 22.48 1.52
CA ALA A 715 47.51 21.49 1.03
C ALA A 715 46.79 20.26 0.44
N TYR A 716 45.79 19.73 1.15
CA TYR A 716 44.95 18.63 0.63
C TYR A 716 44.25 19.01 -0.68
N ARG A 717 43.65 20.21 -0.77
CA ARG A 717 42.96 20.67 -1.99
C ARG A 717 43.91 20.80 -3.19
N ARG A 718 45.20 21.14 -2.98
CA ARG A 718 46.19 21.30 -4.05
C ARG A 718 46.83 19.98 -4.48
N GLU A 719 47.20 19.14 -3.52
CA GLU A 719 48.07 17.96 -3.74
C GLU A 719 47.31 16.63 -3.60
N GLY A 720 46.09 16.64 -3.06
CA GLY A 720 45.21 15.48 -2.94
C GLY A 720 45.86 14.30 -2.22
N ALA A 721 45.80 13.13 -2.86
CA ALA A 721 46.32 11.89 -2.30
C ALA A 721 47.84 11.91 -2.05
N SER A 722 48.61 12.69 -2.79
CA SER A 722 50.06 12.81 -2.60
C SER A 722 50.39 13.48 -1.26
N PHE A 723 49.63 14.51 -0.86
CA PHE A 723 49.76 15.13 0.45
C PHE A 723 49.45 14.14 1.57
N VAL A 724 48.34 13.39 1.42
CA VAL A 724 47.93 12.37 2.40
C VAL A 724 49.00 11.31 2.55
N LEU A 725 49.55 10.79 1.45
CA LEU A 725 50.59 9.77 1.48
C LEU A 725 51.84 10.25 2.23
N ARG A 726 52.23 11.52 2.02
CA ARG A 726 53.34 12.14 2.75
C ARG A 726 53.05 12.24 4.24
N CYS A 727 51.86 12.70 4.63
CA CYS A 727 51.44 12.76 6.04
C CYS A 727 51.33 11.37 6.70
N VAL A 728 50.95 10.34 5.96
CA VAL A 728 50.89 8.96 6.44
C VAL A 728 52.29 8.44 6.76
N ASN A 729 53.25 8.69 5.88
CA ASN A 729 54.62 8.25 6.02
C ASN A 729 55.46 9.08 7.01
N ASP A 730 55.12 10.36 7.15
CA ASP A 730 55.77 11.32 8.05
C ASP A 730 54.72 12.24 8.74
N PRO A 731 54.24 11.88 9.94
CA PRO A 731 53.27 12.68 10.68
C PRO A 731 53.77 14.05 11.12
N LEU A 732 55.09 14.25 11.26
CA LEU A 732 55.65 15.56 11.63
C LEU A 732 55.41 16.60 10.55
N TYR A 733 55.31 16.16 9.29
CA TYR A 733 54.93 17.02 8.18
C TYR A 733 53.56 17.70 8.41
N ILE A 734 52.65 17.08 9.15
CA ILE A 734 51.36 17.71 9.51
C ILE A 734 51.61 18.93 10.42
N GLU A 735 52.49 18.80 11.42
CA GLU A 735 52.83 19.89 12.35
C GLU A 735 53.59 21.03 11.64
N GLU A 736 54.40 20.69 10.64
CA GLU A 736 55.08 21.66 9.77
C GLU A 736 54.07 22.47 8.96
N VAL A 737 53.15 21.79 8.29
CA VAL A 737 52.15 22.43 7.42
C VAL A 737 51.18 23.30 8.20
N CYS A 738 50.73 22.85 9.39
CA CYS A 738 49.79 23.63 10.19
C CYS A 738 50.45 24.70 11.07
N GLY A 739 51.78 24.81 11.10
CA GLY A 739 52.52 25.82 11.87
C GLY A 739 52.71 25.47 13.36
N VAL A 740 52.26 24.30 13.81
CA VAL A 740 52.46 23.82 15.19
C VAL A 740 53.93 23.58 15.49
N LYS A 741 54.72 23.13 14.51
CA LYS A 741 56.16 22.92 14.70
C LYS A 741 56.86 24.24 15.06
N ALA A 742 56.62 25.29 14.26
CA ALA A 742 57.16 26.62 14.52
C ALA A 742 56.69 27.16 15.89
N PHE A 743 55.41 26.99 16.21
CA PHE A 743 54.87 27.38 17.51
C PHE A 743 55.57 26.67 18.70
N LYS A 744 55.90 25.38 18.56
CA LYS A 744 56.65 24.62 19.59
C LYS A 744 58.10 25.08 19.70
N GLU A 745 58.73 25.41 18.58
CA GLU A 745 60.12 25.88 18.53
C GLU A 745 60.28 27.31 19.07
N ASP A 746 59.26 28.16 18.93
CA ASP A 746 59.22 29.51 19.51
C ASP A 746 59.01 29.50 21.04
N PHE A 747 58.53 28.40 21.62
CA PHE A 747 58.27 28.27 23.06
C PHE A 747 59.57 27.96 23.82
N LYS A 748 60.25 29.00 24.33
CA LYS A 748 61.45 28.85 25.17
C LYS A 748 61.08 28.65 26.64
N LEU A 749 61.64 27.61 27.26
CA LEU A 749 61.41 27.28 28.69
C LEU A 749 61.85 28.40 29.66
N ASP A 750 62.70 29.32 29.23
CA ASP A 750 63.24 30.40 30.07
C ASP A 750 62.20 31.48 30.44
N ASP A 751 61.03 31.51 29.79
CA ASP A 751 59.93 32.46 30.08
C ASP A 751 58.94 31.94 31.15
N VAL A 752 59.12 30.72 31.66
CA VAL A 752 58.29 30.19 32.76
C VAL A 752 59.00 30.50 34.08
N GLY A 753 58.71 31.67 34.65
CA GLY A 753 59.21 32.06 35.98
C GLY A 753 58.98 30.97 37.02
N GLU A 754 59.96 30.79 37.91
CA GLU A 754 59.90 29.86 39.04
C GLU A 754 58.57 30.04 39.78
N TRP A 755 57.77 28.97 39.86
CA TRP A 755 56.58 28.96 40.69
C TRP A 755 57.05 28.93 42.15
N GLU A 756 57.09 30.09 42.81
CA GLU A 756 57.24 30.17 44.26
C GLU A 756 56.09 29.39 44.91
N VAL A 757 56.40 28.21 45.42
CA VAL A 757 55.50 27.44 46.26
C VAL A 757 55.57 28.07 47.65
N GLU A 758 54.66 28.99 47.96
CA GLU A 758 54.41 29.36 49.35
C GLU A 758 53.87 28.14 50.11
N SER A 759 54.76 27.46 50.82
CA SER A 759 54.41 26.45 51.80
C SER A 759 53.83 27.12 53.04
N ASN A 760 52.51 27.35 53.06
CA ASN A 760 51.80 27.59 54.31
C ASN A 760 51.41 26.24 54.92
N SER A 761 52.23 25.80 55.88
CA SER A 761 51.86 24.84 56.90
C SER A 761 50.99 25.51 57.95
N ASP A 762 49.76 25.01 58.13
CA ASP A 762 49.12 24.77 59.43
C ASP A 762 47.97 23.76 59.26
#